data_AF-A0A2S8BJ57-F1
#
_entry.id   AF-A0A2S8BJ57-F1
#
_cell.length_a   1.000
_cell.length_b   1.000
_cell.length_c   1.000
_cell.angle_alpha   90.00
_cell.angle_beta   90.00
_cell.angle_gamma   90.00
#
_symmetry.space_group_name_H-M   'P 1'
#
loop_
_entity.id
_entity.type
_entity.pdbx_description
1 polymer ?
#
loop_
_entity_poly.entity_id
_entity_poly.type
_entity_poly.pdbx_seq_one_letter_code
_entity_poly.pdbx_strand_id
1 'polypeptide(L)'
;MPQSRAPMSVVEALNLHATHRDRGFTFVGDDRSETFVSFAELRDVVARAASALVARGIGRDDLVALIVPDAREFVTSFLAAVWAGAIPVPLYPPVGLGKQDAYLDYIGGLLESADVARLITPQWVDQALGLSQRFAGQLTAVAHADALDAEDPLEPAARRPDHTLFLQFTSGSTGKPKAVVVNDASLWVNTESFVSTLRCNDVDHIVSWLPLYHDMGLIGKMLAPLLFSLNATFLPTLAFLRDPSIWLDTISRKRGSMSFAPNFAYALATKKAQPPEDGWDLSSMRVFGCAAEPINADTLEAFIARFAPHGLKPEAVVPGYGMAEATLGITLDRYDRPFRRLEVAADAYHTDRAVRTPQTGEEALTFVSCGRVFAAEYAVRIADDAGQELPAGRVGSPPGFTAATVPAFAHIVVVVEENRSQANIIGNKAAPYINQLAAGGAMMAQSFAEVHPSEPNYFALFAGSTLGVTENVCPVNAGNAANLGAQLLAAGYTFAGFAEGLPAVGSTVCSAGKYARKHVPWASFTNIPANLSLPFSAFPANYAGLPTVSFVIPNLDNDMHDGSITRGDTWLYQNLSAYAQWAQANNSLLILTWDEDDNASRNQIPTVFYGAHVKPGTYVEPISHYNVLSTLEEMYGLPKLGLAARAPAITDIWGG
;
A
#
# COMPACT_ATOMS: atom_id res chain seq x y z
N MET A 1 -30.61 10.87 1.67
CA MET A 1 -29.20 10.46 1.58
C MET A 1 -28.61 11.20 0.38
N PRO A 2 -27.42 11.82 0.45
CA PRO A 2 -26.76 12.29 -0.76
C PRO A 2 -26.59 11.08 -1.69
N GLN A 3 -26.93 11.22 -2.98
CA GLN A 3 -26.68 10.17 -3.95
C GLN A 3 -25.18 9.85 -3.96
N SER A 4 -24.82 8.58 -3.78
CA SER A 4 -23.44 8.10 -3.91
C SER A 4 -22.91 8.54 -5.28
N ARG A 5 -21.82 9.30 -5.28
CA ARG A 5 -21.13 9.70 -6.52
C ARG A 5 -20.38 8.49 -7.06
N ALA A 6 -20.38 8.31 -8.37
CA ALA A 6 -19.60 7.25 -9.00
C ALA A 6 -18.09 7.48 -8.73
N PRO A 7 -17.32 6.41 -8.46
CA PRO A 7 -15.86 6.50 -8.36
C PRO A 7 -15.24 7.18 -9.57
N MET A 8 -14.24 8.04 -9.32
CA MET A 8 -13.58 8.84 -10.34
C MET A 8 -12.09 8.95 -10.05
N SER A 9 -11.26 8.72 -11.07
CA SER A 9 -9.83 8.93 -11.03
C SER A 9 -9.44 10.41 -11.12
N VAL A 10 -8.19 10.72 -10.78
CA VAL A 10 -7.65 12.09 -10.90
C VAL A 10 -7.68 12.60 -12.35
N VAL A 11 -7.39 11.74 -13.32
CA VAL A 11 -7.41 12.07 -14.76
C VAL A 11 -8.83 12.34 -15.27
N GLU A 12 -9.79 11.52 -14.85
CA GLU A 12 -11.21 11.74 -15.18
C GLU A 12 -11.71 13.05 -14.58
N ALA A 13 -11.33 13.37 -13.34
CA ALA A 13 -11.68 14.64 -12.71
C ALA A 13 -11.12 15.84 -13.45
N LEU A 14 -9.85 15.79 -13.88
CA LEU A 14 -9.25 16.87 -14.68
C LEU A 14 -10.02 17.09 -15.99
N ASN A 15 -10.39 16.03 -16.69
CA ASN A 15 -11.16 16.15 -17.93
C ASN A 15 -12.59 16.63 -17.70
N LEU A 16 -13.27 16.12 -16.67
CA LEU A 16 -14.63 16.52 -16.33
C LEU A 16 -14.69 18.00 -15.95
N HIS A 17 -13.75 18.45 -15.12
CA HIS A 17 -13.73 19.80 -14.59
C HIS A 17 -13.05 20.81 -15.53
N ALA A 18 -12.54 20.37 -16.68
CA ALA A 18 -11.95 21.25 -17.71
C ALA A 18 -12.96 22.27 -18.30
N THR A 19 -14.25 22.12 -18.00
CA THR A 19 -15.29 23.09 -18.36
C THR A 19 -15.41 24.25 -17.38
N HIS A 20 -14.87 24.13 -16.16
CA HIS A 20 -14.91 25.17 -15.14
C HIS A 20 -13.78 26.18 -15.33
N ARG A 21 -14.16 27.45 -15.54
CA ARG A 21 -13.23 28.60 -15.66
C ARG A 21 -13.23 29.50 -14.43
N ASP A 22 -14.23 29.34 -13.58
CA ASP A 22 -14.50 30.08 -12.35
C ASP A 22 -14.05 29.32 -11.09
N ARG A 23 -13.64 28.06 -11.24
CA ARG A 23 -13.21 27.18 -10.15
C ARG A 23 -11.81 26.65 -10.43
N GLY A 24 -11.00 26.53 -9.38
CA GLY A 24 -9.63 26.08 -9.50
C GLY A 24 -8.76 26.42 -8.29
N PHE A 25 -7.47 26.58 -8.55
CA PHE A 25 -6.46 26.77 -7.51
C PHE A 25 -5.87 28.17 -7.57
N THR A 26 -5.73 28.80 -6.41
CA THR A 26 -5.00 30.04 -6.24
C THR A 26 -3.67 29.76 -5.55
N PHE A 27 -2.57 30.20 -6.13
CA PHE A 27 -1.24 30.07 -5.57
C PHE A 27 -0.76 31.43 -5.09
N VAL A 28 -0.34 31.52 -3.83
CA VAL A 28 0.19 32.75 -3.23
C VAL A 28 1.71 32.68 -3.23
N GLY A 29 2.37 33.68 -3.81
CA GLY A 29 3.82 33.82 -3.79
C GLY A 29 4.38 34.37 -2.47
N ASP A 30 5.69 34.32 -2.30
CA ASP A 30 6.37 34.89 -1.12
C ASP A 30 6.17 36.41 -0.98
N ASP A 31 5.93 37.09 -2.11
CA ASP A 31 5.58 38.52 -2.21
C ASP A 31 4.08 38.80 -1.99
N ARG A 32 3.31 37.77 -1.62
CA ARG A 32 1.84 37.78 -1.49
C ARG A 32 1.08 38.04 -2.80
N SER A 33 1.74 37.94 -3.96
CA SER A 33 1.03 37.92 -5.25
C SER A 33 0.17 36.66 -5.35
N GLU A 34 -1.00 36.78 -6.00
CA GLU A 34 -1.92 35.65 -6.16
C GLU A 34 -2.05 35.30 -7.64
N THR A 35 -1.84 34.02 -7.96
CA THR A 35 -2.07 33.47 -9.30
C THR A 35 -3.21 32.48 -9.24
N PHE A 36 -4.33 32.79 -9.90
CA PHE A 36 -5.43 31.84 -10.08
C PHE A 36 -5.20 31.01 -11.34
N VAL A 37 -5.41 29.69 -11.22
CA VAL A 37 -5.39 28.72 -12.31
C VAL A 37 -6.71 27.97 -12.24
N SER A 38 -7.58 28.20 -13.23
CA SER A 38 -8.84 27.47 -13.35
C SER A 38 -8.60 25.99 -13.65
N PHE A 39 -9.58 25.12 -13.39
CA PHE A 39 -9.46 23.70 -13.76
C PHE A 39 -9.33 23.49 -15.27
N ALA A 40 -9.95 24.36 -16.09
CA ALA A 40 -9.73 24.40 -17.53
C ALA A 40 -8.26 24.64 -17.89
N GLU A 41 -7.64 25.69 -17.34
CA GLU A 41 -6.22 26.00 -17.59
C GLU A 41 -5.30 24.92 -17.02
N LEU A 42 -5.63 24.38 -15.84
CA LEU A 42 -4.84 23.34 -15.20
C LEU A 42 -4.78 22.09 -16.06
N ARG A 43 -5.91 21.62 -16.61
CA ARG A 43 -5.93 20.45 -17.51
C ARG A 43 -5.05 20.68 -18.74
N ASP A 44 -5.11 21.85 -19.36
CA ASP A 44 -4.33 22.15 -20.56
C ASP A 44 -2.83 22.24 -20.28
N VAL A 45 -2.45 22.86 -19.16
CA VAL A 45 -1.05 22.92 -18.70
C VAL A 45 -0.54 21.52 -18.37
N VAL A 46 -1.34 20.70 -17.69
CA VAL A 46 -0.98 19.31 -17.33
C VAL A 46 -0.74 18.46 -18.58
N ALA A 47 -1.58 18.57 -19.61
CA ALA A 47 -1.42 17.79 -20.85
C ALA A 47 -0.13 18.16 -21.62
N ARG A 48 0.23 19.46 -21.68
CA ARG A 48 1.49 19.90 -22.30
C ARG A 48 2.71 19.56 -21.46
N ALA A 49 2.61 19.71 -20.13
CA ALA A 49 3.66 19.28 -19.21
C ALA A 49 3.91 17.77 -19.29
N ALA A 50 2.87 16.95 -19.43
CA ALA A 50 2.98 15.50 -19.60
C ALA A 50 3.72 15.13 -20.90
N SER A 51 3.42 15.83 -22.00
CA SER A 51 4.15 15.71 -23.27
C SER A 51 5.65 16.05 -23.09
N ALA A 52 5.96 17.13 -22.36
CA ALA A 52 7.32 17.53 -22.04
C ALA A 52 8.07 16.52 -21.14
N LEU A 53 7.37 15.79 -20.26
CA LEU A 53 7.93 14.71 -19.44
C LEU A 53 8.26 13.48 -20.29
N VAL A 54 7.34 13.05 -21.16
CA VAL A 54 7.56 11.90 -22.07
C VAL A 54 8.74 12.16 -22.99
N ALA A 55 8.88 13.38 -23.52
CA ALA A 55 10.02 13.79 -24.33
C ALA A 55 11.37 13.71 -23.58
N ARG A 56 11.35 13.71 -22.24
CA ARG A 56 12.53 13.56 -21.37
C ARG A 56 12.71 12.13 -20.83
N GLY A 57 11.94 11.16 -21.33
CA GLY A 57 12.05 9.76 -20.91
C GLY A 57 11.37 9.45 -19.58
N ILE A 58 10.39 10.27 -19.18
CA ILE A 58 9.54 10.05 -18.00
C ILE A 58 8.12 9.73 -18.50
N GLY A 59 7.67 8.50 -18.33
CA GLY A 59 6.38 8.05 -18.84
C GLY A 59 5.76 6.91 -18.03
N ARG A 60 5.03 6.06 -18.73
CA ARG A 60 4.20 5.02 -18.13
C ARG A 60 4.98 4.10 -17.18
N ASP A 61 4.41 3.85 -16.00
CA ASP A 61 4.92 2.95 -14.95
C ASP A 61 6.26 3.40 -14.32
N ASP A 62 6.78 4.56 -14.70
CA ASP A 62 8.01 5.11 -14.15
C ASP A 62 7.78 5.68 -12.74
N LEU A 63 8.57 5.25 -11.77
CA LEU A 63 8.68 5.93 -10.49
C LEU A 63 9.49 7.21 -10.65
N VAL A 64 8.94 8.34 -10.19
CA VAL A 64 9.54 9.66 -10.38
C VAL A 64 9.61 10.40 -9.05
N ALA A 65 10.81 10.67 -8.56
CA ALA A 65 11.01 11.52 -7.39
C ALA A 65 10.60 12.98 -7.72
N LEU A 66 9.77 13.59 -6.87
CA LEU A 66 9.36 14.99 -6.99
C LEU A 66 9.94 15.78 -5.82
N ILE A 67 10.97 16.58 -6.10
CA ILE A 67 11.56 17.54 -5.14
C ILE A 67 11.24 18.94 -5.67
N VAL A 68 10.02 19.40 -5.43
CA VAL A 68 9.48 20.66 -5.98
C VAL A 68 8.93 21.52 -4.84
N PRO A 69 9.62 22.61 -4.44
CA PRO A 69 9.19 23.46 -3.33
C PRO A 69 7.97 24.34 -3.67
N ASP A 70 7.88 24.84 -4.89
CA ASP A 70 6.78 25.72 -5.32
C ASP A 70 5.49 24.92 -5.53
N ALA A 71 4.38 25.41 -4.96
CA ALA A 71 3.12 24.68 -4.98
C ALA A 71 2.52 24.56 -6.39
N ARG A 72 2.67 25.59 -7.24
CA ARG A 72 2.12 25.58 -8.60
C ARG A 72 2.91 24.63 -9.50
N GLU A 73 4.23 24.70 -9.43
CA GLU A 73 5.12 23.76 -10.13
C GLU A 73 4.92 22.33 -9.64
N PHE A 74 4.72 22.13 -8.33
CA PHE A 74 4.46 20.82 -7.75
C PHE A 74 3.14 20.23 -8.28
N VAL A 75 2.04 20.99 -8.19
CA VAL A 75 0.71 20.55 -8.68
C VAL A 75 0.80 20.15 -10.16
N THR A 76 1.44 21.00 -10.97
CA THR A 76 1.61 20.76 -12.41
C THR A 76 2.43 19.50 -12.66
N SER A 77 3.58 19.38 -12.01
CA SER A 77 4.50 18.24 -12.17
C SER A 77 3.87 16.91 -11.73
N PHE A 78 3.18 16.91 -10.58
CA PHE A 78 2.50 15.74 -10.04
C PHE A 78 1.42 15.26 -11.00
N LEU A 79 0.53 16.16 -11.42
CA LEU A 79 -0.58 15.80 -12.29
C LEU A 79 -0.10 15.44 -13.70
N ALA A 80 0.95 16.08 -14.22
CA ALA A 80 1.58 15.74 -15.48
C ALA A 80 2.21 14.34 -15.47
N ALA A 81 2.88 13.96 -14.36
CA ALA A 81 3.40 12.62 -14.18
C ALA A 81 2.26 11.59 -14.20
N VAL A 82 1.20 11.81 -13.41
CA VAL A 82 0.01 10.95 -13.40
C VAL A 82 -0.63 10.84 -14.79
N TRP A 83 -0.76 11.96 -15.50
CA TRP A 83 -1.33 12.04 -16.85
C TRP A 83 -0.51 11.25 -17.89
N ALA A 84 0.83 11.30 -17.78
CA ALA A 84 1.75 10.50 -18.58
C ALA A 84 1.77 9.00 -18.20
N GLY A 85 1.07 8.61 -17.13
CA GLY A 85 1.06 7.25 -16.60
C GLY A 85 2.24 6.93 -15.68
N ALA A 86 3.05 7.92 -15.32
CA ALA A 86 4.12 7.78 -14.33
C ALA A 86 3.53 7.77 -12.90
N ILE A 87 4.34 7.34 -11.95
CA ILE A 87 4.01 7.21 -10.53
C ILE A 87 4.88 8.22 -9.76
N PRO A 88 4.34 9.42 -9.44
CA PRO A 88 5.08 10.40 -8.64
C PRO A 88 5.37 9.89 -7.23
N VAL A 89 6.53 10.28 -6.72
CA VAL A 89 7.04 10.03 -5.37
C VAL A 89 7.39 11.38 -4.76
N PRO A 90 6.44 12.06 -4.08
CA PRO A 90 6.68 13.36 -3.47
C PRO A 90 7.70 13.27 -2.34
N LEU A 91 8.76 14.09 -2.40
CA LEU A 91 9.82 14.16 -1.40
C LEU A 91 9.94 15.58 -0.85
N TYR A 92 10.33 15.70 0.41
CA TYR A 92 10.50 17.01 1.04
C TYR A 92 11.74 17.71 0.46
N PRO A 93 11.67 19.03 0.19
CA PRO A 93 12.84 19.81 -0.24
C PRO A 93 13.80 20.06 0.93
N PRO A 94 15.08 20.39 0.68
CA PRO A 94 16.05 20.62 1.75
C PRO A 94 15.59 21.72 2.71
N VAL A 95 15.57 21.41 4.00
CA VAL A 95 15.22 22.36 5.07
C VAL A 95 16.48 22.78 5.84
N GLY A 96 17.05 23.92 5.46
CA GLY A 96 18.01 24.67 6.27
C GLY A 96 19.50 24.48 5.96
N LEU A 97 20.29 25.48 6.35
CA LEU A 97 21.73 25.53 6.17
C LEU A 97 22.44 24.47 7.05
N GLY A 98 23.42 23.76 6.48
CA GLY A 98 24.33 22.86 7.24
C GLY A 98 23.88 21.41 7.41
N LYS A 99 22.79 20.97 6.77
CA LYS A 99 22.32 19.56 6.78
C LYS A 99 22.24 18.92 5.39
N GLN A 100 22.94 19.52 4.41
CA GLN A 100 22.82 19.15 3.01
C GLN A 100 23.27 17.71 2.74
N ASP A 101 24.43 17.28 3.26
CA ASP A 101 24.93 15.92 3.04
C ASP A 101 23.99 14.86 3.62
N ALA A 102 23.54 15.06 4.87
CA ALA A 102 22.59 14.15 5.51
C ALA A 102 21.25 14.07 4.76
N TYR A 103 20.78 15.19 4.20
CA TYR A 103 19.62 15.22 3.32
C TYR A 103 19.87 14.44 2.03
N LEU A 104 20.99 14.66 1.36
CA LEU A 104 21.32 13.98 0.11
C LEU A 104 21.51 12.48 0.31
N ASP A 105 22.14 12.05 1.41
CA ASP A 105 22.28 10.64 1.75
C ASP A 105 20.92 9.98 2.04
N TYR A 106 20.04 10.70 2.74
CA TYR A 106 18.65 10.26 2.94
C TYR A 106 17.90 10.09 1.61
N ILE A 107 17.98 11.08 0.72
CA ILE A 107 17.34 11.01 -0.60
C ILE A 107 17.94 9.84 -1.40
N GLY A 108 19.26 9.68 -1.45
CA GLY A 108 19.91 8.59 -2.15
C GLY A 108 19.46 7.21 -1.66
N GLY A 109 19.39 7.01 -0.34
CA GLY A 109 18.88 5.76 0.24
C GLY A 109 17.41 5.51 -0.06
N LEU A 110 16.59 6.56 -0.15
CA LEU A 110 15.19 6.45 -0.56
C LEU A 110 15.06 6.04 -2.02
N LEU A 111 15.78 6.72 -2.93
CA LEU A 111 15.78 6.42 -4.35
C LEU A 111 16.20 4.96 -4.59
N GLU A 112 17.25 4.49 -3.91
CA GLU A 112 17.71 3.10 -3.97
C GLU A 112 16.67 2.12 -3.43
N SER A 113 16.04 2.42 -2.29
CA SER A 113 15.07 1.52 -1.64
C SER A 113 13.81 1.23 -2.47
N ALA A 114 13.44 2.15 -3.35
CA ALA A 114 12.25 2.05 -4.19
C ALA A 114 12.57 2.04 -5.70
N ASP A 115 13.83 1.84 -6.09
CA ASP A 115 14.29 1.81 -7.48
C ASP A 115 13.80 3.02 -8.32
N VAL A 116 13.85 4.20 -7.70
CA VAL A 116 13.39 5.45 -8.31
C VAL A 116 14.50 6.04 -9.17
N ALA A 117 14.38 5.87 -10.48
CA ALA A 117 15.41 6.26 -11.44
C ALA A 117 15.15 7.60 -12.17
N ARG A 118 14.11 8.35 -11.78
CA ARG A 118 13.72 9.61 -12.45
C ARG A 118 13.48 10.72 -11.43
N LEU A 119 13.78 11.94 -11.83
CA LEU A 119 13.67 13.11 -10.96
C LEU A 119 12.96 14.27 -11.69
N ILE A 120 11.98 14.87 -11.00
CA ILE A 120 11.44 16.18 -11.32
C ILE A 120 11.80 17.15 -10.19
N THR A 121 12.49 18.23 -10.53
CA THR A 121 12.88 19.28 -9.58
C THR A 121 13.11 20.59 -10.34
N PRO A 122 12.92 21.79 -9.76
CA PRO A 122 13.23 23.04 -10.46
C PRO A 122 14.73 23.15 -10.77
N GLN A 123 15.08 23.84 -11.86
CA GLN A 123 16.48 23.99 -12.28
C GLN A 123 17.37 24.57 -11.16
N TRP A 124 16.85 25.55 -10.41
CA TRP A 124 17.61 26.17 -9.32
C TRP A 124 17.87 25.22 -8.14
N VAL A 125 16.96 24.28 -7.84
CA VAL A 125 17.15 23.28 -6.78
C VAL A 125 18.21 22.27 -7.20
N ASP A 126 18.11 21.79 -8.45
CA ASP A 126 19.09 20.87 -9.03
C ASP A 126 20.49 21.48 -9.00
N GLN A 127 20.63 22.76 -9.39
CA GLN A 127 21.91 23.48 -9.36
C GLN A 127 22.43 23.70 -7.93
N ALA A 128 21.56 24.08 -6.98
CA ALA A 128 21.98 24.37 -5.61
C ALA A 128 22.43 23.11 -4.85
N LEU A 129 21.84 21.96 -5.15
CA LEU A 129 22.10 20.70 -4.46
C LEU A 129 22.96 19.71 -5.26
N GLY A 130 23.13 19.96 -6.56
CA GLY A 130 23.80 19.05 -7.49
C GLY A 130 23.08 17.71 -7.62
N LEU A 131 21.74 17.67 -7.59
CA LEU A 131 20.96 16.42 -7.52
C LEU A 131 21.27 15.50 -8.71
N SER A 132 21.15 16.03 -9.93
CA SER A 132 21.43 15.30 -11.17
C SER A 132 22.86 14.75 -11.22
N GLN A 133 23.85 15.54 -10.77
CA GLN A 133 25.25 15.12 -10.71
C GLN A 133 25.50 14.07 -9.62
N ARG A 134 24.96 14.30 -8.41
CA ARG A 134 25.14 13.45 -7.23
C ARG A 134 24.57 12.06 -7.45
N PHE A 135 23.45 11.97 -8.16
CA PHE A 135 22.72 10.72 -8.42
C PHE A 135 22.83 10.26 -9.88
N ALA A 136 23.84 10.72 -10.64
CA ALA A 136 24.00 10.35 -12.05
C ALA A 136 24.12 8.84 -12.31
N GLY A 137 24.57 8.05 -11.33
CA GLY A 137 24.62 6.59 -11.40
C GLY A 137 23.29 5.88 -11.08
N GLN A 138 22.29 6.61 -10.58
CA GLN A 138 20.97 6.09 -10.20
C GLN A 138 19.86 6.65 -11.12
N LEU A 139 20.00 7.91 -11.56
CA LEU A 139 19.02 8.60 -12.38
C LEU A 139 19.26 8.34 -13.88
N THR A 140 18.21 7.91 -14.57
CA THR A 140 18.16 7.72 -16.03
C THR A 140 17.51 8.90 -16.74
N ALA A 141 16.69 9.69 -16.03
CA ALA A 141 16.07 10.91 -16.56
C ALA A 141 15.90 11.98 -15.48
N VAL A 142 16.08 13.24 -15.89
CA VAL A 142 15.83 14.44 -15.06
C VAL A 142 15.01 15.44 -15.87
N ALA A 143 13.94 15.96 -15.28
CA ALA A 143 13.16 17.03 -15.86
C ALA A 143 13.08 18.22 -14.90
N HIS A 144 13.13 19.44 -15.46
CA HIS A 144 13.06 20.67 -14.69
C HIS A 144 11.63 21.20 -14.62
N ALA A 145 11.10 21.33 -13.40
CA ALA A 145 9.69 21.65 -13.14
C ALA A 145 9.26 23.02 -13.70
N ASP A 146 10.20 23.96 -13.76
CA ASP A 146 10.10 25.31 -14.32
C ASP A 146 10.20 25.35 -15.86
N ALA A 147 10.39 24.19 -16.51
CA ALA A 147 10.54 24.06 -17.97
C ALA A 147 9.68 22.92 -18.58
N LEU A 148 8.54 22.61 -17.94
CA LEU A 148 7.56 21.63 -18.40
C LEU A 148 6.47 22.27 -19.27
N ASP A 149 6.80 22.59 -20.51
CA ASP A 149 5.83 23.03 -21.52
C ASP A 149 6.24 22.50 -22.89
N ALA A 150 5.29 21.92 -23.62
CA ALA A 150 5.47 21.41 -24.98
C ALA A 150 4.32 21.91 -25.85
N GLU A 151 4.57 22.11 -27.14
CA GLU A 151 3.56 22.67 -28.06
C GLU A 151 2.33 21.76 -28.18
N ASP A 152 2.56 20.46 -28.39
CA ASP A 152 1.50 19.47 -28.55
C ASP A 152 1.13 18.81 -27.20
N PRO A 153 -0.15 18.85 -26.79
CA PRO A 153 -0.60 18.18 -25.58
C PRO A 153 -0.60 16.66 -25.73
N LEU A 154 -0.31 15.95 -24.65
CA LEU A 154 -0.39 14.49 -24.60
C LEU A 154 -1.83 14.06 -24.26
N GLU A 155 -2.34 13.02 -24.92
CA GLU A 155 -3.55 12.32 -24.46
C GLU A 155 -3.24 11.52 -23.18
N PRO A 156 -4.16 11.44 -22.21
CA PRO A 156 -3.86 10.79 -20.94
C PRO A 156 -3.63 9.29 -21.13
N ALA A 157 -2.67 8.74 -20.38
CA ALA A 157 -2.46 7.31 -20.32
C ALA A 157 -3.71 6.59 -19.78
N ALA A 158 -4.04 5.43 -20.33
CA ALA A 158 -5.13 4.60 -19.83
C ALA A 158 -4.82 4.08 -18.42
N ARG A 159 -5.77 4.24 -17.49
CA ARG A 159 -5.63 3.84 -16.08
C ARG A 159 -6.78 2.93 -15.64
N ARG A 160 -6.49 2.07 -14.66
CA ARG A 160 -7.49 1.29 -13.92
C ARG A 160 -7.52 1.73 -12.46
N PRO A 161 -8.63 1.54 -11.73
CA PRO A 161 -8.73 1.97 -10.32
C PRO A 161 -7.69 1.37 -9.37
N ASP A 162 -7.16 0.18 -9.69
CA ASP A 162 -6.12 -0.54 -8.93
C ASP A 162 -4.70 -0.06 -9.24
N HIS A 163 -4.50 0.75 -10.29
CA HIS A 163 -3.17 1.25 -10.65
C HIS A 163 -2.65 2.23 -9.61
N THR A 164 -1.40 2.04 -9.19
CA THR A 164 -0.69 2.96 -8.32
C THR A 164 -0.75 4.38 -8.90
N LEU A 165 -1.23 5.31 -8.10
CA LEU A 165 -1.31 6.72 -8.43
C LEU A 165 -0.06 7.46 -7.96
N PHE A 166 0.40 7.19 -6.74
CA PHE A 166 1.64 7.74 -6.19
C PHE A 166 2.14 6.90 -5.02
N LEU A 167 3.41 7.10 -4.65
CA LEU A 167 3.98 6.56 -3.42
C LEU A 167 4.17 7.67 -2.40
N GLN A 168 3.60 7.50 -1.20
CA GLN A 168 3.79 8.41 -0.08
C GLN A 168 4.83 7.81 0.87
N PHE A 169 5.99 8.44 0.99
CA PHE A 169 6.96 8.01 1.98
C PHE A 169 6.60 8.50 3.38
N THR A 170 6.69 7.58 4.35
CA THR A 170 6.59 7.88 5.79
C THR A 170 7.92 7.58 6.47
N SER A 171 8.19 8.25 7.59
CA SER A 171 9.44 8.08 8.36
C SER A 171 9.64 6.65 8.89
N GLY A 172 8.57 5.85 8.97
CA GLY A 172 8.60 4.48 9.44
C GLY A 172 8.96 4.37 10.94
N SER A 173 8.26 3.53 11.70
CA SER A 173 8.59 3.28 13.12
C SER A 173 9.98 2.65 13.32
N THR A 174 10.58 2.10 12.27
CA THR A 174 11.88 1.39 12.28
C THR A 174 13.04 2.22 11.72
N GLY A 175 12.83 3.50 11.39
CA GLY A 175 13.85 4.41 10.86
C GLY A 175 14.25 4.19 9.39
N LYS A 176 13.72 3.15 8.73
CA LYS A 176 13.79 2.99 7.27
C LYS A 176 12.51 3.56 6.64
N PRO A 177 12.61 4.45 5.64
CA PRO A 177 11.44 5.00 4.97
C PRO A 177 10.56 3.89 4.38
N LYS A 178 9.24 3.97 4.58
CA LYS A 178 8.27 3.06 3.95
C LYS A 178 7.50 3.79 2.89
N ALA A 179 7.37 3.18 1.71
CA ALA A 179 6.54 3.70 0.63
C ALA A 179 5.12 3.16 0.78
N VAL A 180 4.18 4.04 1.12
CA VAL A 180 2.76 3.72 1.10
C VAL A 180 2.25 3.83 -0.33
N VAL A 181 1.68 2.76 -0.85
CA VAL A 181 1.05 2.72 -2.17
C VAL A 181 -0.35 3.32 -2.07
N VAL A 182 -0.61 4.38 -2.84
CA VAL A 182 -1.95 4.96 -2.98
C VAL A 182 -2.40 4.78 -4.43
N ASN A 183 -3.59 4.22 -4.63
CA ASN A 183 -4.21 4.06 -5.95
C ASN A 183 -5.48 4.91 -6.08
N ASP A 184 -6.04 4.98 -7.29
CA ASP A 184 -7.24 5.79 -7.56
C ASP A 184 -8.44 5.32 -6.71
N ALA A 185 -8.58 4.01 -6.46
CA ALA A 185 -9.66 3.45 -5.64
C ALA A 185 -9.55 3.85 -4.16
N SER A 186 -8.38 3.72 -3.54
CA SER A 186 -8.15 4.07 -2.13
C SER A 186 -8.27 5.58 -1.92
N LEU A 187 -7.77 6.37 -2.87
CA LEU A 187 -7.94 7.81 -2.90
C LEU A 187 -9.41 8.20 -2.94
N TRP A 188 -10.20 7.61 -3.85
CA TRP A 188 -11.62 7.91 -3.97
C TRP A 188 -12.37 7.62 -2.68
N VAL A 189 -12.23 6.41 -2.13
CA VAL A 189 -12.92 6.00 -0.90
C VAL A 189 -12.59 6.95 0.25
N ASN A 190 -11.31 7.29 0.43
CA ASN A 190 -10.91 8.18 1.53
C ASN A 190 -11.43 9.61 1.34
N THR A 191 -11.29 10.16 0.13
CA THR A 191 -11.67 11.55 -0.14
C THR A 191 -13.17 11.76 -0.15
N GLU A 192 -13.94 10.83 -0.73
CA GLU A 192 -15.41 10.84 -0.67
C GLU A 192 -15.88 10.78 0.77
N SER A 193 -15.29 9.89 1.59
CA SER A 193 -15.64 9.70 2.99
C SER A 193 -15.58 10.99 3.80
N PHE A 194 -14.45 11.73 3.74
CA PHE A 194 -14.35 12.98 4.50
C PHE A 194 -15.09 14.14 3.84
N VAL A 195 -15.20 14.19 2.51
CA VAL A 195 -15.98 15.23 1.80
C VAL A 195 -17.46 15.12 2.15
N SER A 196 -18.01 13.90 2.14
CA SER A 196 -19.39 13.62 2.51
C SER A 196 -19.63 13.85 4.00
N THR A 197 -18.71 13.43 4.87
CA THR A 197 -18.78 13.70 6.32
C THR A 197 -18.81 15.21 6.60
N LEU A 198 -17.94 15.96 5.94
CA LEU A 198 -17.87 17.42 6.02
C LEU A 198 -18.99 18.11 5.25
N ARG A 199 -19.78 17.40 4.45
CA ARG A 199 -20.81 17.97 3.56
C ARG A 199 -20.27 19.08 2.66
N CYS A 200 -19.07 18.88 2.13
CA CYS A 200 -18.47 19.88 1.25
C CYS A 200 -19.32 20.05 0.00
N ASN A 201 -19.45 21.30 -0.45
CA ASN A 201 -20.19 21.64 -1.65
C ASN A 201 -19.49 22.75 -2.42
N ASP A 202 -20.15 23.26 -3.45
CA ASP A 202 -19.52 24.15 -4.41
C ASP A 202 -19.17 25.55 -3.90
N VAL A 203 -19.76 25.97 -2.77
CA VAL A 203 -19.43 27.24 -2.12
C VAL A 203 -18.24 27.15 -1.15
N ASP A 204 -17.73 25.95 -0.88
CA ASP A 204 -16.59 25.79 0.03
C ASP A 204 -15.27 26.24 -0.62
N HIS A 205 -14.47 26.96 0.16
CA HIS A 205 -13.14 27.45 -0.23
C HIS A 205 -12.11 27.02 0.79
N ILE A 206 -11.13 26.25 0.34
CA ILE A 206 -10.06 25.71 1.18
C ILE A 206 -8.88 26.68 1.19
N VAL A 207 -8.32 26.97 2.36
CA VAL A 207 -7.06 27.71 2.49
C VAL A 207 -6.05 26.79 3.16
N SER A 208 -4.85 26.64 2.59
CA SER A 208 -3.82 25.77 3.17
C SER A 208 -2.42 26.29 2.93
N TRP A 209 -1.57 26.16 3.94
CA TRP A 209 -0.12 26.33 3.85
C TRP A 209 0.62 24.98 3.99
N LEU A 210 -0.13 23.87 4.09
CA LEU A 210 0.45 22.56 4.32
C LEU A 210 1.30 22.14 3.12
N PRO A 211 2.47 21.56 3.35
CA PRO A 211 3.31 21.11 2.25
C PRO A 211 2.65 20.01 1.42
N LEU A 212 2.81 20.08 0.10
CA LEU A 212 2.24 19.09 -0.82
C LEU A 212 3.01 17.77 -0.90
N TYR A 213 4.18 17.68 -0.24
CA TYR A 213 4.90 16.41 -0.04
C TYR A 213 4.42 15.63 1.20
N HIS A 214 3.49 16.19 1.98
CA HIS A 214 2.85 15.54 3.12
C HIS A 214 1.41 15.15 2.77
N ASP A 215 0.94 13.99 3.26
CA ASP A 215 -0.37 13.42 2.93
C ASP A 215 -1.56 14.40 3.11
N MET A 216 -1.61 15.14 4.23
CA MET A 216 -2.69 16.06 4.54
C MET A 216 -2.73 17.26 3.60
N GLY A 217 -1.57 17.71 3.09
CA GLY A 217 -1.48 18.74 2.05
C GLY A 217 -1.85 18.17 0.68
N LEU A 218 -1.20 17.06 0.28
CA LEU A 218 -1.39 16.42 -1.01
C LEU A 218 -2.83 15.94 -1.22
N ILE A 219 -3.30 15.02 -0.38
CA ILE A 219 -4.61 14.39 -0.55
C ILE A 219 -5.71 15.34 -0.10
N GLY A 220 -5.55 15.93 1.08
CA GLY A 220 -6.60 16.70 1.73
C GLY A 220 -6.79 18.11 1.16
N LYS A 221 -5.79 18.69 0.48
CA LYS A 221 -5.83 20.08 -0.01
C LYS A 221 -5.58 20.23 -1.51
N MET A 222 -5.01 19.23 -2.19
CA MET A 222 -4.86 19.25 -3.64
C MET A 222 -5.76 18.23 -4.34
N LEU A 223 -5.66 16.93 -4.01
CA LEU A 223 -6.40 15.88 -4.73
C LEU A 223 -7.90 15.92 -4.47
N ALA A 224 -8.34 16.03 -3.20
CA ALA A 224 -9.77 16.11 -2.92
C ALA A 224 -10.42 17.37 -3.55
N PRO A 225 -9.83 18.58 -3.46
CA PRO A 225 -10.41 19.73 -4.15
C PRO A 225 -10.50 19.56 -5.66
N LEU A 226 -9.52 18.91 -6.29
CA LEU A 226 -9.61 18.55 -7.70
C LEU A 226 -10.75 17.57 -7.99
N LEU A 227 -10.82 16.44 -7.27
CA LEU A 227 -11.84 15.40 -7.47
C LEU A 227 -13.27 15.95 -7.32
N PHE A 228 -13.47 16.85 -6.36
CA PHE A 228 -14.79 17.39 -5.99
C PHE A 228 -15.04 18.81 -6.52
N SER A 229 -14.17 19.33 -7.39
CA SER A 229 -14.25 20.66 -8.00
C SER A 229 -14.25 21.81 -6.97
N LEU A 230 -13.62 21.66 -5.80
CA LEU A 230 -13.60 22.71 -4.77
C LEU A 230 -12.50 23.75 -5.04
N ASN A 231 -12.74 24.99 -4.63
CA ASN A 231 -11.70 26.03 -4.69
C ASN A 231 -10.67 25.83 -3.57
N ALA A 232 -9.39 26.02 -3.90
CA ALA A 232 -8.31 25.98 -2.93
C ALA A 232 -7.32 27.13 -3.12
N THR A 233 -6.80 27.67 -2.02
CA THR A 233 -5.71 28.65 -2.00
C THR A 233 -4.52 28.09 -1.24
N PHE A 234 -3.37 28.01 -1.92
CA PHE A 234 -2.12 27.51 -1.39
C PHE A 234 -1.21 28.66 -0.98
N LEU A 235 -0.75 28.63 0.27
CA LEU A 235 0.20 29.56 0.85
C LEU A 235 1.57 28.87 0.97
N PRO A 236 2.70 29.58 0.83
CA PRO A 236 4.01 28.98 1.06
C PRO A 236 4.15 28.58 2.54
N THR A 237 4.56 27.34 2.80
CA THR A 237 4.74 26.84 4.18
C THR A 237 5.72 27.71 4.98
N LEU A 238 6.82 28.13 4.36
CA LEU A 238 7.81 28.99 5.01
C LEU A 238 7.27 30.40 5.29
N ALA A 239 6.40 30.92 4.43
CA ALA A 239 5.73 32.20 4.66
C ALA A 239 4.83 32.14 5.91
N PHE A 240 4.05 31.06 6.07
CA PHE A 240 3.26 30.83 7.28
C PHE A 240 4.13 30.71 8.53
N LEU A 241 5.21 29.93 8.49
CA LEU A 241 6.11 29.75 9.64
C LEU A 241 6.77 31.07 10.07
N ARG A 242 7.08 31.95 9.11
CA ARG A 242 7.64 33.28 9.36
C ARG A 242 6.59 34.24 9.94
N ASP A 243 5.42 34.29 9.33
CA ASP A 243 4.31 35.18 9.73
C ASP A 243 2.97 34.44 9.61
N PRO A 244 2.43 33.88 10.71
CA PRO A 244 1.18 33.13 10.65
C PRO A 244 -0.05 34.00 10.38
N SER A 245 0.08 35.33 10.37
CA SER A 245 -1.00 36.26 10.00
C SER A 245 -1.48 36.01 8.57
N ILE A 246 -0.58 35.60 7.66
CA ILE A 246 -0.92 35.30 6.26
C ILE A 246 -2.05 34.26 6.11
N TRP A 247 -2.13 33.32 7.05
CA TRP A 247 -3.17 32.28 7.04
C TRP A 247 -4.55 32.87 7.34
N LEU A 248 -4.64 33.69 8.39
CA LEU A 248 -5.89 34.34 8.82
C LEU A 248 -6.29 35.48 7.88
N ASP A 249 -5.32 36.25 7.38
CA ASP A 249 -5.51 37.27 6.34
C ASP A 249 -6.18 36.66 5.10
N THR A 250 -5.65 35.52 4.65
CA THR A 250 -6.14 34.86 3.44
C THR A 250 -7.50 34.23 3.65
N ILE A 251 -7.74 33.59 4.80
CA ILE A 251 -9.07 33.09 5.18
C ILE A 251 -10.10 34.22 5.17
N SER A 252 -9.78 35.36 5.81
CA SER A 252 -10.69 36.51 5.87
C SER A 252 -10.99 37.06 4.48
N ARG A 253 -9.96 37.32 3.65
CA ARG A 253 -10.13 37.90 2.31
C ARG A 253 -10.83 36.97 1.33
N LYS A 254 -10.51 35.68 1.35
CA LYS A 254 -11.09 34.68 0.45
C LYS A 254 -12.39 34.09 0.97
N ARG A 255 -12.84 34.50 2.16
CA ARG A 255 -14.00 33.91 2.86
C ARG A 255 -13.84 32.39 2.97
N GLY A 256 -12.63 31.94 3.33
CA GLY A 256 -12.29 30.54 3.48
C GLY A 256 -13.27 29.84 4.41
N SER A 257 -13.72 28.64 4.04
CA SER A 257 -14.67 27.86 4.84
C SER A 257 -13.99 26.68 5.53
N MET A 258 -12.84 26.22 5.02
CA MET A 258 -12.14 25.05 5.52
C MET A 258 -10.62 25.23 5.50
N SER A 259 -9.98 24.80 6.58
CA SER A 259 -8.52 24.69 6.68
C SER A 259 -8.17 23.58 7.67
N PHE A 260 -7.05 22.89 7.45
CA PHE A 260 -6.53 21.90 8.41
C PHE A 260 -5.07 22.20 8.71
N ALA A 261 -4.63 21.87 9.91
CA ALA A 261 -3.28 22.08 10.38
C ALA A 261 -2.92 21.15 11.55
N PRO A 262 -1.63 20.88 11.79
CA PRO A 262 -1.17 20.27 13.03
C PRO A 262 -1.33 21.20 14.24
N ASN A 263 -1.37 20.62 15.45
CA ASN A 263 -1.63 21.34 16.70
C ASN A 263 -0.66 22.53 16.91
N PHE A 264 0.62 22.41 16.56
CA PHE A 264 1.62 23.47 16.69
C PHE A 264 1.22 24.75 15.93
N ALA A 265 0.51 24.62 14.81
CA ALA A 265 0.13 25.77 14.00
C ALA A 265 -0.89 26.67 14.71
N TYR A 266 -1.82 26.06 15.44
CA TYR A 266 -2.78 26.76 16.28
C TYR A 266 -2.05 27.50 17.41
N ALA A 267 -1.06 26.87 18.05
CA ALA A 267 -0.22 27.53 19.06
C ALA A 267 0.56 28.70 18.45
N LEU A 268 1.16 28.51 17.27
CA LEU A 268 1.96 29.52 16.58
C LEU A 268 1.11 30.73 16.19
N ALA A 269 -0.06 30.50 15.57
CA ALA A 269 -0.99 31.55 15.17
C ALA A 269 -1.50 32.32 16.40
N THR A 270 -1.93 31.61 17.45
CA THR A 270 -2.39 32.23 18.71
C THR A 270 -1.33 33.15 19.31
N LYS A 271 -0.06 32.73 19.26
CA LYS A 271 1.06 33.47 19.85
C LYS A 271 1.52 34.66 19.01
N LYS A 272 1.55 34.54 17.68
CA LYS A 272 2.26 35.49 16.82
C LYS A 272 1.39 36.26 15.83
N ALA A 273 0.23 35.74 15.43
CA ALA A 273 -0.56 36.38 14.37
C ALA A 273 -1.09 37.75 14.83
N GLN A 274 -0.95 38.74 13.95
CA GLN A 274 -1.42 40.11 14.17
C GLN A 274 -2.44 40.49 13.09
N PRO A 275 -3.60 41.06 13.47
CA PRO A 275 -4.60 41.46 12.49
C PRO A 275 -4.13 42.67 11.66
N PRO A 276 -4.61 42.82 10.41
CA PRO A 276 -4.48 44.06 9.66
C PRO A 276 -5.30 45.18 10.31
N GLU A 277 -5.14 46.43 9.84
CA GLU A 277 -5.84 47.59 10.40
C GLU A 277 -7.37 47.42 10.46
N ASP A 278 -7.96 46.86 9.39
CA ASP A 278 -9.41 46.62 9.30
C ASP A 278 -9.87 45.36 10.07
N GLY A 279 -8.94 44.63 10.70
CA GLY A 279 -9.21 43.39 11.41
C GLY A 279 -9.45 42.18 10.49
N TRP A 280 -9.68 41.02 11.12
CA TRP A 280 -10.12 39.80 10.43
C TRP A 280 -11.62 39.55 10.62
N ASP A 281 -12.22 38.94 9.61
CA ASP A 281 -13.53 38.30 9.66
C ASP A 281 -13.39 36.79 9.35
N LEU A 282 -13.47 35.98 10.40
CA LEU A 282 -13.38 34.52 10.36
C LEU A 282 -14.76 33.85 10.44
N SER A 283 -15.86 34.61 10.30
CA SER A 283 -17.24 34.09 10.39
C SER A 283 -17.61 33.09 9.30
N SER A 284 -16.85 33.07 8.21
CA SER A 284 -16.95 32.11 7.10
C SER A 284 -16.46 30.71 7.46
N MET A 285 -15.60 30.59 8.49
CA MET A 285 -14.97 29.32 8.82
C MET A 285 -15.98 28.33 9.39
N ARG A 286 -16.12 27.22 8.68
CA ARG A 286 -16.93 26.07 9.06
C ARG A 286 -16.08 24.98 9.70
N VAL A 287 -14.84 24.81 9.21
CA VAL A 287 -13.92 23.76 9.69
C VAL A 287 -12.48 24.28 9.75
N PHE A 288 -11.95 24.40 10.95
CA PHE A 288 -10.54 24.46 11.32
C PHE A 288 -10.13 23.11 11.91
N GLY A 289 -9.66 22.21 11.04
CA GLY A 289 -9.31 20.85 11.42
C GLY A 289 -7.94 20.74 12.10
N CYS A 290 -7.86 20.03 13.22
CA CYS A 290 -6.60 19.77 13.92
C CYS A 290 -6.28 18.27 13.92
N ALA A 291 -5.14 17.86 13.35
CA ALA A 291 -4.76 16.45 13.21
C ALA A 291 -3.23 16.29 13.06
N ALA A 292 -2.76 15.12 12.62
CA ALA A 292 -1.35 14.76 12.32
C ALA A 292 -0.40 14.61 13.52
N GLU A 293 -0.73 15.15 14.69
CA GLU A 293 0.05 15.00 15.93
C GLU A 293 -0.87 14.94 17.16
N PRO A 294 -0.35 14.55 18.36
CA PRO A 294 -1.13 14.62 19.58
C PRO A 294 -1.73 16.02 19.80
N ILE A 295 -3.04 16.08 19.97
CA ILE A 295 -3.80 17.34 20.05
C ILE A 295 -3.87 17.80 21.50
N ASN A 296 -3.48 19.05 21.75
CA ASN A 296 -3.53 19.66 23.07
C ASN A 296 -4.78 20.54 23.20
N ALA A 297 -5.67 20.19 24.14
CA ALA A 297 -6.94 20.88 24.32
C ALA A 297 -6.77 22.38 24.63
N ASP A 298 -5.82 22.73 25.49
CA ASP A 298 -5.59 24.11 25.92
C ASP A 298 -5.07 24.99 24.77
N THR A 299 -4.31 24.40 23.84
CA THR A 299 -3.87 25.08 22.61
C THR A 299 -5.07 25.46 21.74
N LEU A 300 -6.03 24.54 21.55
CA LEU A 300 -7.23 24.81 20.76
C LEU A 300 -8.16 25.81 21.45
N GLU A 301 -8.33 25.73 22.77
CA GLU A 301 -9.12 26.71 23.53
C GLU A 301 -8.50 28.10 23.52
N ALA A 302 -7.19 28.21 23.65
CA ALA A 302 -6.48 29.49 23.54
C ALA A 302 -6.65 30.10 22.13
N PHE A 303 -6.60 29.27 21.09
CA PHE A 303 -6.89 29.69 19.71
C PHE A 303 -8.33 30.20 19.58
N ILE A 304 -9.32 29.44 20.05
CA ILE A 304 -10.73 29.85 20.03
C ILE A 304 -10.92 31.19 20.75
N ALA A 305 -10.40 31.32 21.97
CA ALA A 305 -10.53 32.54 22.76
C ALA A 305 -9.86 33.75 22.08
N ARG A 306 -8.67 33.55 21.49
CA ARG A 306 -7.92 34.61 20.81
C ARG A 306 -8.61 35.12 19.55
N PHE A 307 -9.31 34.25 18.83
CA PHE A 307 -9.91 34.57 17.52
C PHE A 307 -11.45 34.70 17.54
N ALA A 308 -12.12 34.41 18.65
CA ALA A 308 -13.55 34.66 18.83
C ALA A 308 -13.97 36.12 18.56
N PRO A 309 -13.22 37.17 18.98
CA PRO A 309 -13.53 38.55 18.63
C PRO A 309 -13.50 38.84 17.11
N HIS A 310 -12.83 37.98 16.34
CA HIS A 310 -12.76 38.05 14.88
C HIS A 310 -13.81 37.16 14.20
N GLY A 311 -14.81 36.67 14.93
CA GLY A 311 -15.92 35.88 14.37
C GLY A 311 -15.68 34.37 14.28
N LEU A 312 -14.56 33.85 14.81
CA LEU A 312 -14.34 32.41 14.89
C LEU A 312 -15.33 31.77 15.87
N LYS A 313 -16.05 30.76 15.40
CA LYS A 313 -16.99 29.98 16.23
C LYS A 313 -16.25 28.81 16.90
N PRO A 314 -16.48 28.53 18.20
CA PRO A 314 -15.85 27.40 18.89
C PRO A 314 -16.08 26.05 18.19
N GLU A 315 -17.26 25.81 17.66
CA GLU A 315 -17.61 24.59 16.92
C GLU A 315 -16.88 24.41 15.59
N ALA A 316 -16.26 25.47 15.06
CA ALA A 316 -15.47 25.37 13.84
C ALA A 316 -14.14 24.66 14.08
N VAL A 317 -13.64 24.53 15.31
CA VAL A 317 -12.40 23.80 15.59
C VAL A 317 -12.68 22.31 15.75
N VAL A 318 -12.17 21.50 14.82
CA VAL A 318 -12.56 20.10 14.64
C VAL A 318 -11.35 19.17 14.71
N PRO A 319 -11.12 18.47 15.83
CA PRO A 319 -10.09 17.45 15.93
C PRO A 319 -10.35 16.26 15.00
N GLY A 320 -9.28 15.65 14.50
CA GLY A 320 -9.35 14.44 13.69
C GLY A 320 -8.08 13.59 13.79
N TYR A 321 -8.15 12.39 13.22
CA TYR A 321 -7.05 11.44 13.19
C TYR A 321 -6.93 10.80 11.81
N GLY A 322 -5.69 10.53 11.40
CA GLY A 322 -5.36 10.03 10.08
C GLY A 322 -3.88 9.67 9.95
N MET A 323 -3.54 8.94 8.89
CA MET A 323 -2.18 8.57 8.48
C MET A 323 -2.14 8.13 7.02
N ALA A 324 -0.96 8.22 6.40
CA ALA A 324 -0.73 7.86 5.02
C ALA A 324 -1.13 6.42 4.70
N GLU A 325 -0.88 5.45 5.60
CA GLU A 325 -1.22 4.03 5.44
C GLU A 325 -2.74 3.79 5.26
N ALA A 326 -3.57 4.71 5.76
CA ALA A 326 -5.02 4.73 5.55
C ALA A 326 -5.41 5.72 4.44
N THR A 327 -4.49 6.00 3.51
CA THR A 327 -4.52 7.10 2.54
C THR A 327 -4.40 8.49 3.20
N LEU A 328 -5.35 8.90 4.04
CA LEU A 328 -5.24 10.13 4.83
C LEU A 328 -6.07 10.07 6.11
N GLY A 329 -7.38 10.35 6.03
CA GLY A 329 -8.19 10.56 7.22
C GLY A 329 -8.87 9.26 7.66
N ILE A 330 -9.03 9.07 8.97
CA ILE A 330 -9.71 7.91 9.55
C ILE A 330 -10.92 8.36 10.37
N THR A 331 -10.72 9.33 11.27
CA THR A 331 -11.78 9.85 12.14
C THR A 331 -11.81 11.38 12.12
N LEU A 332 -13.00 11.93 12.37
CA LEU A 332 -13.19 13.37 12.53
C LEU A 332 -14.29 13.63 13.55
N ASP A 333 -14.09 14.64 14.42
CA ASP A 333 -15.17 15.12 15.29
C ASP A 333 -16.17 15.96 14.50
N ARG A 334 -17.25 16.36 15.16
CA ARG A 334 -18.34 17.10 14.54
C ARG A 334 -18.04 18.58 14.48
N TYR A 335 -18.39 19.21 13.36
CA TYR A 335 -18.27 20.66 13.14
C TYR A 335 -19.54 21.46 13.53
N ASP A 336 -20.51 20.81 14.19
CA ASP A 336 -21.77 21.42 14.64
C ASP A 336 -21.84 21.59 16.17
N ARG A 337 -20.72 21.35 16.85
CA ARG A 337 -20.56 21.54 18.30
C ARG A 337 -19.08 21.77 18.64
N PRO A 338 -18.76 22.37 19.80
CA PRO A 338 -17.39 22.42 20.29
C PRO A 338 -16.78 21.03 20.46
N PHE A 339 -15.47 20.94 20.25
CA PHE A 339 -14.72 19.71 20.47
C PHE A 339 -14.78 19.23 21.92
N ARG A 340 -14.50 17.94 22.14
CA ARG A 340 -14.56 17.33 23.47
C ARG A 340 -13.17 17.01 24.02
N ARG A 341 -12.93 17.44 25.25
CA ARG A 341 -11.83 16.94 26.10
C ARG A 341 -12.32 15.78 26.97
N LEU A 342 -11.40 14.87 27.27
CA LEU A 342 -11.60 13.75 28.19
C LEU A 342 -10.49 13.78 29.23
N GLU A 343 -10.87 13.87 30.50
CA GLU A 343 -9.95 13.74 31.63
C GLU A 343 -9.88 12.27 32.07
N VAL A 344 -8.65 11.79 32.24
CA VAL A 344 -8.35 10.39 32.57
C VAL A 344 -7.40 10.35 33.76
N ALA A 345 -7.72 9.53 34.77
CA ALA A 345 -6.84 9.30 35.91
C ALA A 345 -5.48 8.77 35.44
N ALA A 346 -4.40 9.48 35.75
CA ALA A 346 -3.06 9.17 35.25
C ALA A 346 -2.59 7.76 35.66
N ASP A 347 -2.77 7.41 36.93
CA ASP A 347 -2.38 6.08 37.43
C ASP A 347 -3.09 4.96 36.68
N ALA A 348 -4.42 5.04 36.54
CA ALA A 348 -5.20 4.01 35.83
C ALA A 348 -4.79 3.88 34.35
N TYR A 349 -4.44 5.00 33.70
CA TYR A 349 -3.95 4.99 32.32
C TYR A 349 -2.60 4.28 32.22
N HIS A 350 -1.66 4.59 33.11
CA HIS A 350 -0.30 4.07 33.06
C HIS A 350 -0.16 2.62 33.55
N THR A 351 -0.87 2.24 34.61
CA THR A 351 -0.75 0.90 35.23
C THR A 351 -1.68 -0.11 34.57
N ASP A 352 -2.94 0.26 34.39
CA ASP A 352 -4.00 -0.70 34.07
C ASP A 352 -4.45 -0.61 32.60
N ARG A 353 -3.90 0.36 31.86
CA ARG A 353 -4.35 0.74 30.51
C ARG A 353 -5.85 1.00 30.52
N ALA A 354 -6.34 1.70 31.53
CA ALA A 354 -7.76 1.96 31.76
C ALA A 354 -8.09 3.46 31.60
N VAL A 355 -9.21 3.73 30.95
CA VAL A 355 -9.76 5.08 30.76
C VAL A 355 -10.84 5.30 31.81
N ARG A 356 -10.47 5.91 32.93
CA ARG A 356 -11.35 6.22 34.06
C ARG A 356 -11.32 7.71 34.38
N THR A 357 -12.46 8.30 34.73
CA THR A 357 -12.54 9.67 35.23
C THR A 357 -11.75 9.83 36.54
N PRO A 358 -10.91 10.88 36.67
CA PRO A 358 -10.16 11.14 37.90
C PRO A 358 -11.08 11.51 39.08
N GLN A 359 -10.72 11.06 40.28
CA GLN A 359 -11.34 11.46 41.55
C GLN A 359 -10.68 12.73 42.10
N THR A 360 -11.35 13.40 43.04
CA THR A 360 -10.82 14.62 43.68
C THR A 360 -9.45 14.37 44.30
N GLY A 361 -8.44 15.11 43.81
CA GLY A 361 -7.05 14.99 44.27
C GLY A 361 -6.19 14.00 43.48
N GLU A 362 -6.75 13.27 42.53
CA GLU A 362 -5.97 12.45 41.59
C GLU A 362 -5.36 13.31 40.47
N GLU A 363 -4.19 12.91 39.98
CA GLU A 363 -3.58 13.49 38.78
C GLU A 363 -4.38 13.09 37.53
N ALA A 364 -4.61 14.05 36.64
CA ALA A 364 -5.42 13.88 35.43
C ALA A 364 -4.60 14.12 34.16
N LEU A 365 -4.69 13.18 33.22
CA LEU A 365 -4.29 13.35 31.83
C LEU A 365 -5.46 13.89 31.02
N THR A 366 -5.19 14.78 30.05
CA THR A 366 -6.20 15.32 29.15
C THR A 366 -6.01 14.79 27.73
N PHE A 367 -7.06 14.22 27.17
CA PHE A 367 -7.12 13.79 25.77
C PHE A 367 -8.19 14.56 25.01
N VAL A 368 -7.97 14.78 23.72
CA VAL A 368 -8.97 15.36 22.82
C VAL A 368 -9.63 14.24 22.01
N SER A 369 -10.97 14.26 21.94
CA SER A 369 -11.69 13.31 21.10
C SER A 369 -11.43 13.62 19.62
N CYS A 370 -10.87 12.66 18.87
CA CYS A 370 -10.73 12.74 17.41
C CYS A 370 -12.02 12.33 16.67
N GLY A 371 -13.14 12.23 17.38
CA GLY A 371 -14.45 11.96 16.81
C GLY A 371 -14.72 10.50 16.47
N ARG A 372 -15.42 10.28 15.36
CA ARG A 372 -15.84 8.96 14.89
C ARG A 372 -15.20 8.66 13.55
N VAL A 373 -15.08 7.36 13.27
CA VAL A 373 -14.69 6.87 11.95
C VAL A 373 -15.58 7.50 10.88
N PHE A 374 -15.03 7.71 9.69
CA PHE A 374 -15.83 8.06 8.52
C PHE A 374 -16.87 6.96 8.20
N ALA A 375 -17.62 7.13 7.11
CA ALA A 375 -18.72 6.24 6.73
C ALA A 375 -18.31 4.75 6.64
N ALA A 376 -19.31 3.89 6.40
CA ALA A 376 -19.32 2.45 6.70
C ALA A 376 -18.16 1.60 6.13
N GLU A 377 -17.35 2.13 5.21
CA GLU A 377 -16.18 1.48 4.62
C GLU A 377 -14.98 1.38 5.59
N TYR A 378 -14.96 2.15 6.67
CA TYR A 378 -13.88 2.14 7.66
C TYR A 378 -14.32 1.50 8.99
N ALA A 379 -13.46 0.65 9.55
CA ALA A 379 -13.60 0.12 10.90
C ALA A 379 -12.33 0.44 11.72
N VAL A 380 -12.53 0.94 12.94
CA VAL A 380 -11.45 1.12 13.92
C VAL A 380 -11.73 0.20 15.08
N ARG A 381 -10.77 -0.68 15.38
CA ARG A 381 -10.77 -1.53 16.57
C ARG A 381 -9.60 -1.19 17.46
N ILE A 382 -9.80 -1.29 18.77
CA ILE A 382 -8.73 -1.13 19.76
C ILE A 382 -8.33 -2.52 20.21
N ALA A 383 -7.04 -2.85 20.14
CA ALA A 383 -6.54 -4.18 20.46
C ALA A 383 -5.37 -4.15 21.45
N ASP A 384 -5.16 -5.25 22.16
CA ASP A 384 -3.97 -5.48 22.98
C ASP A 384 -2.74 -5.86 22.14
N ASP A 385 -1.61 -6.11 22.80
CA ASP A 385 -0.35 -6.51 22.16
C ASP A 385 -0.43 -7.87 21.45
N ALA A 386 -1.43 -8.69 21.78
CA ALA A 386 -1.71 -9.96 21.13
C ALA A 386 -2.72 -9.83 19.96
N GLY A 387 -3.16 -8.60 19.64
CA GLY A 387 -4.11 -8.32 18.57
C GLY A 387 -5.57 -8.61 18.93
N GLN A 388 -5.88 -8.92 20.20
CA GLN A 388 -7.25 -9.19 20.65
C GLN A 388 -7.99 -7.88 20.92
N GLU A 389 -9.24 -7.80 20.46
CA GLU A 389 -10.07 -6.61 20.64
C GLU A 389 -10.37 -6.34 22.12
N LEU A 390 -10.17 -5.10 22.53
CA LEU A 390 -10.39 -4.62 23.88
C LEU A 390 -11.76 -3.92 24.01
N PRO A 391 -12.45 -4.07 25.16
CA PRO A 391 -13.69 -3.37 25.41
C PRO A 391 -13.47 -1.86 25.56
N ALA A 392 -14.56 -1.09 25.36
CA ALA A 392 -14.58 0.34 25.61
C ALA A 392 -14.07 0.68 27.03
N GLY A 393 -13.30 1.75 27.15
CA GLY A 393 -12.67 2.15 28.41
C GLY A 393 -11.28 1.55 28.65
N ARG A 394 -10.69 0.86 27.65
CA ARG A 394 -9.32 0.35 27.69
C ARG A 394 -8.45 1.04 26.64
N VAL A 395 -7.16 1.15 26.96
CA VAL A 395 -6.13 1.69 26.08
C VAL A 395 -5.42 0.51 25.41
N GLY A 396 -5.57 0.39 24.09
CA GLY A 396 -4.81 -0.58 23.31
C GLY A 396 -3.37 -0.13 23.09
N SER A 397 -2.63 -0.94 22.34
CA SER A 397 -1.41 -0.43 21.73
C SER A 397 -1.76 0.59 20.64
N PRO A 398 -0.84 1.48 20.24
CA PRO A 398 -1.07 2.37 19.11
C PRO A 398 -1.62 1.53 17.95
N PRO A 399 -2.44 2.08 17.04
CA PRO A 399 -2.78 1.40 15.79
C PRO A 399 -1.48 1.20 14.99
N GLY A 400 -0.72 0.18 15.36
CA GLY A 400 0.09 -0.56 14.44
C GLY A 400 -0.93 -1.24 13.56
N PHE A 401 -1.03 -0.77 12.33
CA PHE A 401 -1.45 -1.67 11.28
C PHE A 401 -0.38 -2.77 11.28
N THR A 402 -0.66 -3.85 12.01
CA THR A 402 -0.11 -5.12 11.60
C THR A 402 -0.67 -5.28 10.19
N ALA A 403 0.20 -5.17 9.17
CA ALA A 403 -0.09 -5.73 7.86
C ALA A 403 -0.78 -7.07 8.12
N ALA A 404 -1.89 -7.38 7.44
CA ALA A 404 -2.61 -8.63 7.65
C ALA A 404 -1.57 -9.75 7.73
N THR A 405 -1.33 -10.25 8.94
CA THR A 405 -0.15 -11.08 9.20
C THR A 405 -0.45 -12.39 8.54
N VAL A 406 0.36 -12.78 7.56
CA VAL A 406 0.29 -14.09 6.96
C VAL A 406 0.47 -15.12 8.11
N PRO A 407 -0.51 -15.99 8.39
CA PRO A 407 -0.45 -16.89 9.53
C PRO A 407 0.73 -17.85 9.43
N ALA A 408 1.45 -18.07 10.53
CA ALA A 408 2.47 -19.12 10.60
C ALA A 408 1.80 -20.48 10.85
N PHE A 409 1.96 -21.41 9.92
CA PHE A 409 1.39 -22.76 10.00
C PHE A 409 2.38 -23.76 10.60
N ALA A 410 1.86 -24.71 11.37
CA ALA A 410 2.65 -25.82 11.90
C ALA A 410 3.13 -26.73 10.77
N HIS A 411 2.24 -27.03 9.82
CA HIS A 411 2.54 -27.85 8.64
C HIS A 411 1.86 -27.29 7.38
N ILE A 412 2.65 -27.07 6.34
CA ILE A 412 2.16 -26.73 4.99
C ILE A 412 2.48 -27.89 4.05
N VAL A 413 1.50 -28.33 3.26
CA VAL A 413 1.70 -29.24 2.14
C VAL A 413 1.40 -28.50 0.85
N VAL A 414 2.42 -28.35 0.01
CA VAL A 414 2.32 -27.79 -1.34
C VAL A 414 2.27 -28.95 -2.33
N VAL A 415 1.21 -29.01 -3.12
CA VAL A 415 1.03 -30.01 -4.17
C VAL A 415 1.05 -29.29 -5.50
N VAL A 416 1.90 -29.79 -6.41
CA VAL A 416 2.06 -29.22 -7.74
C VAL A 416 1.60 -30.28 -8.75
N GLU A 417 0.45 -30.03 -9.35
CA GLU A 417 -0.07 -30.76 -10.51
C GLU A 417 0.51 -30.15 -11.80
N GLU A 418 0.20 -30.73 -12.95
CA GLU A 418 0.83 -30.43 -14.22
C GLU A 418 -0.15 -30.08 -15.34
N ASN A 419 0.26 -29.19 -16.24
CA ASN A 419 -0.26 -29.02 -17.60
C ASN A 419 -1.79 -28.93 -17.73
N ARG A 420 -2.45 -28.01 -17.01
CA ARG A 420 -3.88 -27.73 -17.18
C ARG A 420 -4.21 -26.27 -16.90
N SER A 421 -4.96 -25.64 -17.83
CA SER A 421 -5.46 -24.29 -17.61
C SER A 421 -6.51 -24.23 -16.50
N GLN A 422 -6.60 -23.08 -15.82
CA GLN A 422 -7.62 -22.82 -14.82
C GLN A 422 -9.04 -23.09 -15.35
N ALA A 423 -9.30 -22.72 -16.61
CA ALA A 423 -10.59 -22.94 -17.26
C ALA A 423 -10.91 -24.43 -17.53
N ASN A 424 -9.88 -25.28 -17.64
CA ASN A 424 -10.04 -26.72 -17.83
C ASN A 424 -10.31 -27.46 -16.52
N ILE A 425 -9.96 -26.89 -15.36
CA ILE A 425 -10.11 -27.54 -14.04
C ILE A 425 -11.29 -26.96 -13.26
N ILE A 426 -11.33 -25.64 -13.06
CA ILE A 426 -12.33 -24.98 -12.22
C ILE A 426 -13.69 -25.01 -12.93
N GLY A 427 -14.68 -25.61 -12.28
CA GLY A 427 -16.02 -25.90 -12.82
C GLY A 427 -16.13 -27.21 -13.61
N ASN A 428 -15.03 -27.93 -13.83
CA ASN A 428 -15.06 -29.19 -14.59
C ASN A 428 -15.63 -30.35 -13.76
N LYS A 429 -16.66 -31.02 -14.28
CA LYS A 429 -17.29 -32.19 -13.63
C LYS A 429 -16.36 -33.39 -13.47
N ALA A 430 -15.25 -33.43 -14.22
CA ALA A 430 -14.21 -34.44 -14.08
C ALA A 430 -13.29 -34.20 -12.88
N ALA A 431 -13.36 -33.03 -12.23
CA ALA A 431 -12.53 -32.63 -11.09
C ALA A 431 -13.39 -32.30 -9.83
N PRO A 432 -14.27 -33.19 -9.35
CA PRO A 432 -15.18 -32.88 -8.26
C PRO A 432 -14.47 -32.53 -6.94
N TYR A 433 -13.36 -33.18 -6.61
CA TYR A 433 -12.64 -32.90 -5.36
C TYR A 433 -11.86 -31.58 -5.41
N ILE A 434 -11.20 -31.27 -6.52
CA ILE A 434 -10.54 -29.97 -6.71
C ILE A 434 -11.56 -28.84 -6.64
N ASN A 435 -12.73 -29.01 -7.27
CA ASN A 435 -13.80 -28.02 -7.18
C ASN A 435 -14.38 -27.88 -5.77
N GLN A 436 -14.39 -28.96 -4.98
CA GLN A 436 -14.73 -28.90 -3.56
C GLN A 436 -13.69 -28.07 -2.77
N LEU A 437 -12.39 -28.28 -3.02
CA LEU A 437 -11.33 -27.46 -2.41
C LEU A 437 -11.46 -25.99 -2.81
N ALA A 438 -11.67 -25.70 -4.09
CA ALA A 438 -11.85 -24.33 -4.58
C ALA A 438 -13.06 -23.63 -3.96
N ALA A 439 -14.17 -24.35 -3.74
CA ALA A 439 -15.37 -23.81 -3.12
C ALA A 439 -15.23 -23.62 -1.59
N GLY A 440 -14.46 -24.49 -0.93
CA GLY A 440 -14.25 -24.48 0.52
C GLY A 440 -12.98 -23.76 0.98
N GLY A 441 -12.15 -23.29 0.07
CA GLY A 441 -10.89 -22.60 0.32
C GLY A 441 -10.82 -21.26 -0.42
N ALA A 442 -9.63 -20.66 -0.45
CA ALA A 442 -9.36 -19.46 -1.23
C ALA A 442 -8.86 -19.85 -2.61
N MET A 443 -9.71 -19.67 -3.62
CA MET A 443 -9.38 -19.90 -5.02
C MET A 443 -8.87 -18.60 -5.65
N MET A 444 -7.64 -18.64 -6.15
CA MET A 444 -6.97 -17.52 -6.79
C MET A 444 -7.33 -17.50 -8.27
N ALA A 445 -8.30 -16.65 -8.63
CA ALA A 445 -8.90 -16.63 -9.97
C ALA A 445 -7.97 -16.05 -11.05
N GLN A 446 -6.89 -15.37 -10.66
CA GLN A 446 -5.90 -14.78 -11.56
C GLN A 446 -4.49 -15.28 -11.20
N SER A 447 -4.30 -16.60 -11.16
CA SER A 447 -2.98 -17.21 -10.96
C SER A 447 -2.33 -17.58 -12.30
N PHE A 448 -1.07 -17.19 -12.48
CA PHE A 448 -0.33 -17.36 -13.73
C PHE A 448 1.02 -18.02 -13.48
N ALA A 449 1.37 -19.00 -14.30
CA ALA A 449 2.70 -19.60 -14.32
C ALA A 449 3.69 -18.69 -15.09
N GLU A 450 4.98 -18.85 -14.82
CA GLU A 450 6.00 -17.88 -15.26
C GLU A 450 6.36 -18.07 -16.73
N VAL A 451 6.57 -19.31 -17.14
CA VAL A 451 7.08 -19.65 -18.48
C VAL A 451 6.58 -21.02 -18.93
N HIS A 452 6.88 -21.37 -20.18
CA HIS A 452 6.90 -22.74 -20.67
C HIS A 452 8.36 -23.11 -21.03
N PRO A 453 8.79 -24.37 -20.83
CA PRO A 453 8.05 -25.54 -20.33
C PRO A 453 8.03 -25.66 -18.79
N SER A 454 7.50 -26.77 -18.26
CA SER A 454 7.28 -27.12 -16.84
C SER A 454 8.43 -26.82 -15.86
N GLU A 455 9.61 -27.40 -16.10
CA GLU A 455 10.71 -27.46 -15.12
C GLU A 455 11.13 -26.09 -14.53
N PRO A 456 11.28 -25.01 -15.33
CA PRO A 456 11.46 -23.66 -14.84
C PRO A 456 10.47 -23.18 -13.77
N ASN A 457 9.19 -23.58 -13.84
CA ASN A 457 8.15 -23.13 -12.90
C ASN A 457 8.33 -23.75 -11.50
N TYR A 458 8.80 -25.01 -11.44
CA TYR A 458 9.18 -25.62 -10.17
C TYR A 458 10.33 -24.88 -9.48
N PHE A 459 11.31 -24.40 -10.25
CA PHE A 459 12.37 -23.55 -9.70
C PHE A 459 11.86 -22.15 -9.33
N ALA A 460 10.94 -21.58 -10.09
CA ALA A 460 10.32 -20.30 -9.76
C ALA A 460 9.65 -20.36 -8.37
N LEU A 461 8.85 -21.41 -8.12
CA LEU A 461 8.16 -21.63 -6.86
C LEU A 461 9.11 -22.01 -5.70
N PHE A 462 10.23 -22.69 -5.97
CA PHE A 462 11.12 -23.20 -4.92
C PHE A 462 12.32 -22.29 -4.61
N ALA A 463 12.79 -21.50 -5.57
CA ALA A 463 14.03 -20.72 -5.50
C ALA A 463 13.87 -19.25 -5.92
N GLY A 464 12.66 -18.81 -6.29
CA GLY A 464 12.40 -17.43 -6.70
C GLY A 464 13.07 -17.07 -8.02
N SER A 465 13.47 -18.06 -8.82
CA SER A 465 14.14 -17.89 -10.11
C SER A 465 13.98 -19.16 -10.94
N THR A 466 13.86 -19.01 -12.26
CA THR A 466 13.91 -20.16 -13.19
C THR A 466 15.32 -20.75 -13.31
N LEU A 467 16.33 -20.15 -12.65
CA LEU A 467 17.75 -20.47 -12.75
C LEU A 467 18.31 -20.38 -14.18
N GLY A 468 17.60 -19.68 -15.07
CA GLY A 468 17.95 -19.60 -16.49
C GLY A 468 17.66 -20.88 -17.28
N VAL A 469 16.94 -21.84 -16.68
CA VAL A 469 16.43 -23.02 -17.39
C VAL A 469 15.34 -22.57 -18.35
N THR A 470 15.43 -22.98 -19.62
CA THR A 470 14.48 -22.62 -20.69
C THR A 470 13.91 -23.83 -21.42
N GLU A 471 14.34 -25.04 -21.03
CA GLU A 471 13.93 -26.31 -21.62
C GLU A 471 13.95 -27.39 -20.54
N ASN A 472 13.24 -28.50 -20.76
CA ASN A 472 13.24 -29.64 -19.84
C ASN A 472 14.58 -30.41 -19.98
N VAL A 473 15.45 -30.33 -18.97
CA VAL A 473 16.79 -30.92 -18.97
C VAL A 473 17.03 -31.64 -17.65
N CYS A 474 17.33 -32.94 -17.70
CA CYS A 474 17.70 -33.67 -16.49
C CYS A 474 19.11 -34.30 -16.58
N PRO A 475 19.99 -34.07 -15.59
CA PRO A 475 19.75 -33.26 -14.38
C PRO A 475 20.09 -31.77 -14.56
N VAL A 476 19.28 -30.89 -13.98
CA VAL A 476 19.74 -29.54 -13.61
C VAL A 476 20.62 -29.63 -12.36
N ASN A 477 21.73 -28.89 -12.35
CA ASN A 477 22.57 -28.72 -11.17
C ASN A 477 22.57 -27.25 -10.75
N ALA A 478 21.80 -26.93 -9.72
CA ALA A 478 21.66 -25.61 -9.14
C ALA A 478 22.73 -25.31 -8.06
N GLY A 479 23.62 -26.27 -7.76
CA GLY A 479 24.67 -26.10 -6.76
C GLY A 479 24.11 -25.68 -5.40
N ASN A 480 24.74 -24.70 -4.76
CA ASN A 480 24.32 -24.15 -3.48
C ASN A 480 23.46 -22.88 -3.62
N ALA A 481 22.80 -22.67 -4.76
CA ALA A 481 21.90 -21.54 -4.96
C ALA A 481 20.83 -21.48 -3.86
N ALA A 482 20.42 -20.26 -3.51
CA ALA A 482 19.43 -20.02 -2.47
C ALA A 482 18.07 -20.61 -2.87
N ASN A 483 17.39 -21.22 -1.91
CA ASN A 483 16.11 -21.89 -2.11
C ASN A 483 15.34 -22.00 -0.78
N LEU A 484 14.03 -22.20 -0.86
CA LEU A 484 13.11 -22.23 0.27
C LEU A 484 13.50 -23.30 1.30
N GLY A 485 13.81 -24.53 0.83
CA GLY A 485 14.18 -25.62 1.73
C GLY A 485 15.43 -25.31 2.57
N ALA A 486 16.46 -24.74 1.95
CA ALA A 486 17.69 -24.35 2.65
C ALA A 486 17.45 -23.19 3.62
N GLN A 487 16.61 -22.22 3.27
CA GLN A 487 16.23 -21.12 4.17
C GLN A 487 15.46 -21.62 5.40
N LEU A 488 14.49 -22.52 5.21
CA LEU A 488 13.74 -23.14 6.31
C LEU A 488 14.68 -23.85 7.28
N LEU A 489 15.57 -24.70 6.76
CA LEU A 489 16.55 -25.43 7.58
C LEU A 489 17.50 -24.48 8.33
N ALA A 490 17.96 -23.42 7.67
CA ALA A 490 18.85 -22.42 8.28
C ALA A 490 18.14 -21.62 9.40
N ALA A 491 16.84 -21.39 9.27
CA ALA A 491 16.01 -20.70 10.26
C ALA A 491 15.50 -21.62 11.39
N GLY A 492 15.86 -22.91 11.38
CA GLY A 492 15.45 -23.88 12.40
C GLY A 492 14.09 -24.54 12.15
N TYR A 493 13.48 -24.30 10.99
CA TYR A 493 12.29 -25.01 10.52
C TYR A 493 12.67 -26.31 9.79
N THR A 494 11.66 -27.10 9.42
CA THR A 494 11.86 -28.40 8.77
C THR A 494 11.26 -28.44 7.37
N PHE A 495 11.92 -29.18 6.47
CA PHE A 495 11.51 -29.34 5.08
C PHE A 495 11.62 -30.81 4.66
N ALA A 496 10.67 -31.31 3.86
CA ALA A 496 10.85 -32.53 3.07
C ALA A 496 10.04 -32.47 1.77
N GLY A 497 10.48 -33.21 0.77
CA GLY A 497 9.75 -33.39 -0.47
C GLY A 497 9.37 -34.86 -0.67
N PHE A 498 8.13 -35.12 -1.05
CA PHE A 498 7.56 -36.44 -1.25
C PHE A 498 7.17 -36.61 -2.71
N ALA A 499 7.80 -37.54 -3.43
CA ALA A 499 7.51 -37.77 -4.84
C ALA A 499 7.01 -39.20 -5.09
N GLU A 500 5.91 -39.32 -5.82
CA GLU A 500 5.33 -40.62 -6.18
C GLU A 500 6.21 -41.34 -7.20
N GLY A 501 6.50 -42.63 -6.93
CA GLY A 501 7.36 -43.44 -7.79
C GLY A 501 8.86 -43.14 -7.66
N LEU A 502 9.29 -42.26 -6.75
CA LEU A 502 10.72 -42.10 -6.42
C LEU A 502 11.29 -43.46 -5.96
N PRO A 503 12.33 -44.01 -6.61
CA PRO A 503 12.72 -45.41 -6.41
C PRO A 503 13.45 -45.67 -5.09
N ALA A 504 14.06 -44.63 -4.51
CA ALA A 504 14.71 -44.67 -3.21
C ALA A 504 14.85 -43.26 -2.63
N VAL A 505 14.97 -43.14 -1.32
CA VAL A 505 15.28 -41.88 -0.64
C VAL A 505 16.52 -41.23 -1.25
N GLY A 506 16.40 -39.95 -1.64
CA GLY A 506 17.50 -39.19 -2.24
C GLY A 506 17.89 -39.61 -3.64
N SER A 507 17.09 -40.43 -4.33
CA SER A 507 17.42 -40.88 -5.69
C SER A 507 17.56 -39.71 -6.65
N THR A 508 18.63 -39.75 -7.45
CA THR A 508 18.98 -38.73 -8.44
C THR A 508 18.66 -39.15 -9.87
N VAL A 509 18.03 -40.31 -10.08
CA VAL A 509 17.65 -40.78 -11.43
C VAL A 509 16.70 -39.80 -12.07
N CYS A 510 16.80 -39.61 -13.39
CA CYS A 510 15.95 -38.67 -14.10
C CYS A 510 14.50 -39.15 -14.22
N SER A 511 14.30 -40.45 -14.33
CA SER A 511 12.98 -41.07 -14.34
C SER A 511 13.01 -42.48 -13.76
N ALA A 512 11.85 -42.96 -13.30
CA ALA A 512 11.63 -44.33 -12.85
C ALA A 512 10.15 -44.69 -12.99
N GLY A 513 9.79 -45.52 -13.97
CA GLY A 513 8.38 -45.74 -14.30
C GLY A 513 7.72 -44.42 -14.71
N LYS A 514 6.78 -43.92 -13.90
CA LYS A 514 6.07 -42.65 -14.10
C LYS A 514 6.60 -41.49 -13.26
N TYR A 515 7.63 -41.71 -12.45
CA TYR A 515 8.34 -40.65 -11.75
C TYR A 515 9.20 -39.83 -12.72
N ALA A 516 9.18 -38.51 -12.58
CA ALA A 516 10.00 -37.56 -13.32
C ALA A 516 10.72 -36.59 -12.38
N ARG A 517 12.06 -36.61 -12.39
CA ARG A 517 12.88 -35.75 -11.51
C ARG A 517 12.72 -34.26 -11.80
N LYS A 518 12.39 -33.88 -13.04
CA LYS A 518 12.18 -32.47 -13.43
C LYS A 518 11.07 -31.76 -12.62
N HIS A 519 10.15 -32.51 -11.99
CA HIS A 519 9.09 -31.96 -11.12
C HIS A 519 9.55 -31.85 -9.64
N VAL A 520 10.81 -32.20 -9.34
CA VAL A 520 11.35 -32.37 -7.98
C VAL A 520 12.49 -31.37 -7.78
N PRO A 521 12.20 -30.05 -7.65
CA PRO A 521 13.20 -28.99 -7.77
C PRO A 521 14.32 -29.11 -6.74
N TRP A 522 14.00 -29.55 -5.51
CA TRP A 522 14.99 -29.69 -4.43
C TRP A 522 16.10 -30.71 -4.74
N ALA A 523 15.86 -31.67 -5.64
CA ALA A 523 16.88 -32.65 -6.03
C ALA A 523 18.01 -32.04 -6.88
N SER A 524 17.87 -30.79 -7.34
CA SER A 524 18.88 -30.08 -8.15
C SER A 524 19.86 -29.28 -7.30
N PHE A 525 19.64 -29.16 -5.99
CA PHE A 525 20.44 -28.32 -5.09
C PHE A 525 21.34 -29.16 -4.17
N THR A 526 22.61 -28.80 -4.05
CA THR A 526 23.59 -29.47 -3.19
C THR A 526 23.50 -29.05 -1.72
N ASN A 527 22.79 -27.96 -1.43
CA ASN A 527 22.56 -27.46 -0.07
C ASN A 527 21.26 -28.00 0.56
N ILE A 528 20.59 -28.96 -0.09
CA ILE A 528 19.49 -29.75 0.47
C ILE A 528 19.99 -31.17 0.78
N PRO A 529 19.89 -31.64 2.03
CA PRO A 529 20.22 -33.03 2.36
C PRO A 529 19.38 -34.03 1.57
N ALA A 530 20.03 -35.00 0.92
CA ALA A 530 19.37 -35.97 0.04
C ALA A 530 18.31 -36.83 0.77
N ASN A 531 18.46 -37.04 2.08
CA ASN A 531 17.50 -37.78 2.89
C ASN A 531 16.15 -37.05 3.10
N LEU A 532 16.03 -35.80 2.65
CA LEU A 532 14.77 -35.04 2.65
C LEU A 532 13.97 -35.21 1.35
N SER A 533 14.51 -35.91 0.35
CA SER A 533 13.77 -36.32 -0.85
C SER A 533 13.26 -37.75 -0.68
N LEU A 534 11.97 -37.89 -0.41
CA LEU A 534 11.33 -39.11 0.07
C LEU A 534 10.36 -39.68 -0.99
N PRO A 535 10.22 -41.02 -1.10
CA PRO A 535 9.12 -41.60 -1.84
C PRO A 535 7.78 -41.23 -1.19
N PHE A 536 6.74 -41.00 -1.99
CA PHE A 536 5.41 -40.67 -1.47
C PHE A 536 4.84 -41.74 -0.54
N SER A 537 5.27 -43.00 -0.65
CA SER A 537 4.92 -44.06 0.31
C SER A 537 5.39 -43.80 1.75
N ALA A 538 6.29 -42.83 1.96
CA ALA A 538 6.72 -42.35 3.27
C ALA A 538 5.88 -41.16 3.79
N PHE A 539 4.92 -40.65 3.00
CA PHE A 539 4.01 -39.61 3.45
C PHE A 539 3.18 -40.13 4.64
N PRO A 540 3.19 -39.44 5.79
CA PRO A 540 2.67 -40.00 7.03
C PRO A 540 1.14 -39.99 7.06
N ALA A 541 0.55 -41.01 7.70
CA ALA A 541 -0.86 -41.00 8.07
C ALA A 541 -1.14 -40.16 9.33
N ASN A 542 -0.12 -39.89 10.14
CA ASN A 542 -0.18 -38.96 11.28
C ASN A 542 0.44 -37.62 10.87
N TYR A 543 -0.41 -36.65 10.55
CA TYR A 543 0.02 -35.36 9.98
C TYR A 543 0.73 -34.44 10.98
N ALA A 544 0.59 -34.66 12.29
CA ALA A 544 1.32 -33.90 13.31
C ALA A 544 2.85 -34.14 13.27
N GLY A 545 3.30 -35.18 12.56
CA GLY A 545 4.72 -35.47 12.34
C GLY A 545 5.27 -34.92 11.02
N LEU A 546 4.48 -34.16 10.24
CA LEU A 546 4.96 -33.57 9.00
C LEU A 546 6.05 -32.51 9.27
N PRO A 547 6.93 -32.24 8.29
CA PRO A 547 7.75 -31.04 8.31
C PRO A 547 6.93 -29.75 8.36
N THR A 548 7.61 -28.63 8.64
CA THR A 548 7.03 -27.29 8.59
C THR A 548 6.50 -26.99 7.19
N VAL A 549 7.29 -27.26 6.15
CA VAL A 549 6.85 -27.20 4.75
C VAL A 549 7.20 -28.50 4.04
N SER A 550 6.20 -29.09 3.39
CA SER A 550 6.34 -30.30 2.58
C SER A 550 5.89 -30.03 1.16
N PHE A 551 6.63 -30.56 0.19
CA PHE A 551 6.15 -30.64 -1.20
C PHE A 551 5.69 -32.06 -1.51
N VAL A 552 4.59 -32.20 -2.25
CA VAL A 552 4.08 -33.47 -2.75
C VAL A 552 3.99 -33.39 -4.27
N ILE A 553 4.66 -34.33 -4.95
CA ILE A 553 4.73 -34.41 -6.40
C ILE A 553 4.12 -35.76 -6.83
N PRO A 554 2.91 -35.76 -7.40
CA PRO A 554 2.34 -36.96 -8.01
C PRO A 554 3.18 -37.41 -9.21
N ASN A 555 2.99 -38.65 -9.67
CA ASN A 555 3.66 -39.13 -10.88
C ASN A 555 2.96 -38.59 -12.14
N LEU A 556 3.58 -38.79 -13.31
CA LEU A 556 3.08 -38.26 -14.60
C LEU A 556 1.63 -38.66 -14.97
N ASP A 557 1.10 -39.75 -14.42
CA ASP A 557 -0.31 -40.10 -14.67
C ASP A 557 -1.27 -39.43 -13.68
N ASN A 558 -0.80 -39.08 -12.49
CA ASN A 558 -1.60 -38.59 -11.38
C ASN A 558 -1.48 -37.07 -11.20
N ASP A 559 -0.44 -36.44 -11.75
CA ASP A 559 -0.28 -34.97 -11.84
C ASP A 559 -1.04 -34.37 -13.04
N MET A 560 -1.72 -35.20 -13.84
CA MET A 560 -2.46 -34.84 -15.06
C MET A 560 -1.62 -34.48 -16.29
N HIS A 561 -0.29 -34.67 -16.25
CA HIS A 561 0.58 -34.48 -17.42
C HIS A 561 0.26 -35.50 -18.53
N ASP A 562 0.45 -36.79 -18.24
CA ASP A 562 0.05 -37.91 -19.11
C ASP A 562 -1.36 -38.42 -18.78
N GLY A 563 -1.87 -38.06 -17.59
CA GLY A 563 -3.12 -38.50 -17.02
C GLY A 563 -4.35 -37.69 -17.41
N SER A 564 -5.53 -38.29 -17.20
CA SER A 564 -6.80 -37.56 -17.29
C SER A 564 -7.09 -36.76 -16.02
N ILE A 565 -7.84 -35.67 -16.13
CA ILE A 565 -8.32 -34.86 -14.99
C ILE A 565 -9.01 -35.73 -13.92
N THR A 566 -9.87 -36.68 -14.31
CA THR A 566 -10.53 -37.60 -13.35
C THR A 566 -9.55 -38.45 -12.57
N ARG A 567 -8.44 -38.85 -13.18
CA ARG A 567 -7.42 -39.66 -12.52
C ARG A 567 -6.68 -38.83 -11.48
N GLY A 568 -6.21 -37.64 -11.84
CA GLY A 568 -5.53 -36.76 -10.88
C GLY A 568 -6.46 -36.32 -9.74
N ASP A 569 -7.70 -35.94 -10.03
CA ASP A 569 -8.69 -35.59 -9.00
C ASP A 569 -8.96 -36.76 -8.03
N THR A 570 -9.09 -37.99 -8.58
CA THR A 570 -9.25 -39.21 -7.76
C THR A 570 -8.03 -39.46 -6.88
N TRP A 571 -6.82 -39.26 -7.42
CA TRP A 571 -5.58 -39.44 -6.67
C TRP A 571 -5.46 -38.42 -5.54
N LEU A 572 -5.71 -37.14 -5.82
CA LEU A 572 -5.75 -36.06 -4.84
C LEU A 572 -6.76 -36.36 -3.73
N TYR A 573 -7.97 -36.83 -4.09
CA TYR A 573 -8.98 -37.23 -3.11
C TYR A 573 -8.48 -38.37 -2.22
N GLN A 574 -7.97 -39.44 -2.81
CA GLN A 574 -7.54 -40.63 -2.06
C GLN A 574 -6.36 -40.37 -1.13
N ASN A 575 -5.43 -39.48 -1.53
CA ASN A 575 -4.16 -39.33 -0.84
C ASN A 575 -4.08 -38.07 0.02
N LEU A 576 -4.86 -37.02 -0.28
CA LEU A 576 -4.73 -35.72 0.38
C LEU A 576 -6.02 -35.21 1.03
N SER A 577 -7.18 -35.81 0.78
CA SER A 577 -8.44 -35.35 1.43
C SER A 577 -8.41 -35.44 2.95
N ALA A 578 -7.82 -36.51 3.49
CA ALA A 578 -7.65 -36.66 4.92
C ALA A 578 -6.74 -35.57 5.52
N TYR A 579 -5.66 -35.19 4.82
CA TYR A 579 -4.81 -34.06 5.24
C TYR A 579 -5.56 -32.73 5.11
N ALA A 580 -6.23 -32.46 3.99
CA ALA A 580 -6.97 -31.23 3.77
C ALA A 580 -8.02 -30.99 4.87
N GLN A 581 -8.78 -32.02 5.23
CA GLN A 581 -9.75 -31.97 6.32
C GLN A 581 -9.08 -31.77 7.68
N TRP A 582 -7.99 -32.49 7.95
CA TRP A 582 -7.24 -32.35 9.20
C TRP A 582 -6.63 -30.96 9.34
N ALA A 583 -6.15 -30.37 8.24
CA ALA A 583 -5.47 -29.08 8.21
C ALA A 583 -6.37 -27.95 8.72
N GLN A 584 -7.67 -27.98 8.39
CA GLN A 584 -8.66 -27.01 8.87
C GLN A 584 -8.75 -26.92 10.40
N ALA A 585 -8.49 -28.02 11.11
CA ALA A 585 -8.58 -28.08 12.57
C ALA A 585 -7.22 -27.99 13.29
N ASN A 586 -6.09 -27.98 12.58
CA ASN A 586 -4.78 -28.20 13.18
C ASN A 586 -3.70 -27.21 12.69
N ASN A 587 -4.00 -25.91 12.70
CA ASN A 587 -3.09 -24.82 12.26
C ASN A 587 -2.17 -25.24 11.09
N SER A 588 -2.77 -25.80 10.04
CA SER A 588 -2.03 -26.37 8.90
C SER A 588 -2.73 -25.99 7.60
N LEU A 589 -2.00 -26.09 6.49
CA LEU A 589 -2.40 -25.54 5.20
C LEU A 589 -2.07 -26.49 4.05
N LEU A 590 -3.06 -26.75 3.19
CA LEU A 590 -2.87 -27.33 1.87
C LEU A 590 -2.84 -26.22 0.82
N ILE A 591 -1.80 -26.20 -0.02
CA ILE A 591 -1.72 -25.36 -1.22
C ILE A 591 -1.71 -26.31 -2.42
N LEU A 592 -2.69 -26.18 -3.30
CA LEU A 592 -2.77 -26.93 -4.55
C LEU A 592 -2.58 -25.96 -5.72
N THR A 593 -1.59 -26.20 -6.55
CA THR A 593 -1.24 -25.35 -7.71
C THR A 593 -0.80 -26.21 -8.90
N TRP A 594 -0.65 -25.59 -10.07
CA TRP A 594 -0.16 -26.22 -11.30
C TRP A 594 1.13 -25.55 -11.75
N ASP A 595 2.03 -26.30 -12.35
CA ASP A 595 3.29 -25.76 -12.87
C ASP A 595 3.07 -24.74 -14.02
N GLU A 596 2.22 -25.09 -15.00
CA GLU A 596 1.89 -24.36 -16.22
C GLU A 596 0.53 -24.83 -16.81
N ASP A 597 -0.01 -24.08 -17.76
CA ASP A 597 -1.24 -24.44 -18.47
C ASP A 597 -1.02 -25.26 -19.75
N ASP A 598 -2.10 -25.58 -20.49
CA ASP A 598 -2.06 -26.32 -21.75
C ASP A 598 -1.48 -25.49 -22.94
N ASN A 599 -0.44 -24.69 -22.74
CA ASN A 599 0.19 -23.76 -23.68
C ASN A 599 -0.71 -22.62 -24.19
N ALA A 600 -1.70 -22.20 -23.40
CA ALA A 600 -2.48 -21.03 -23.75
C ALA A 600 -1.66 -19.76 -23.54
N SER A 601 -1.95 -18.72 -24.34
CA SER A 601 -1.14 -17.49 -24.37
C SER A 601 -1.11 -16.70 -23.05
N ARG A 602 -1.89 -17.09 -22.04
CA ARG A 602 -1.95 -16.42 -20.73
C ARG A 602 -1.28 -17.23 -19.62
N ASN A 603 -0.91 -18.49 -19.86
CA ASN A 603 -0.34 -19.41 -18.87
C ASN A 603 -1.11 -19.42 -17.53
N GLN A 604 -2.45 -19.45 -17.60
CA GLN A 604 -3.31 -19.25 -16.43
C GLN A 604 -3.61 -20.60 -15.76
N ILE A 605 -3.17 -20.73 -14.51
CA ILE A 605 -3.19 -21.97 -13.73
C ILE A 605 -4.20 -21.90 -12.58
N PRO A 606 -4.79 -23.03 -12.13
CA PRO A 606 -5.50 -23.05 -10.87
C PRO A 606 -4.52 -22.92 -9.69
N THR A 607 -4.87 -22.11 -8.69
CA THR A 607 -4.19 -22.10 -7.39
C THR A 607 -5.25 -22.00 -6.28
N VAL A 608 -5.20 -22.92 -5.32
CA VAL A 608 -6.15 -22.99 -4.20
C VAL A 608 -5.41 -23.16 -2.88
N PHE A 609 -5.73 -22.30 -1.92
CA PHE A 609 -5.33 -22.43 -0.53
C PHE A 609 -6.49 -23.02 0.28
N TYR A 610 -6.23 -24.05 1.09
CA TYR A 610 -7.26 -24.73 1.87
C TYR A 610 -6.70 -25.19 3.22
N GLY A 611 -7.31 -24.80 4.34
CA GLY A 611 -6.84 -25.22 5.66
C GLY A 611 -7.28 -24.29 6.76
N ALA A 612 -6.57 -24.32 7.88
CA ALA A 612 -6.81 -23.40 8.99
C ALA A 612 -6.55 -21.96 8.53
N HIS A 613 -7.23 -21.00 9.15
CA HIS A 613 -7.09 -19.57 8.86
C HIS A 613 -7.38 -19.14 7.42
N VAL A 614 -7.81 -20.02 6.51
CA VAL A 614 -8.20 -19.62 5.15
C VAL A 614 -9.64 -19.10 5.17
N LYS A 615 -9.87 -17.92 4.60
CA LYS A 615 -11.19 -17.39 4.26
C LYS A 615 -11.63 -18.02 2.93
N PRO A 616 -12.71 -18.82 2.90
CA PRO A 616 -13.21 -19.35 1.64
C PRO A 616 -13.71 -18.22 0.74
N GLY A 617 -13.31 -18.25 -0.53
CA GLY A 617 -13.63 -17.18 -1.46
C GLY A 617 -12.95 -17.32 -2.81
N THR A 618 -13.38 -16.48 -3.75
CA THR A 618 -12.72 -16.32 -5.04
C THR A 618 -12.02 -14.97 -5.06
N TYR A 619 -10.70 -15.00 -5.22
CA TYR A 619 -9.83 -13.84 -5.12
C TYR A 619 -9.32 -13.48 -6.51
N VAL A 620 -9.46 -12.22 -6.89
CA VAL A 620 -9.15 -11.75 -8.25
C VAL A 620 -7.83 -10.98 -8.33
N GLU A 621 -7.08 -10.92 -7.23
CA GLU A 621 -5.72 -10.37 -7.28
C GLU A 621 -4.83 -11.22 -8.20
N PRO A 622 -4.04 -10.58 -9.09
CA PRO A 622 -3.09 -11.31 -9.93
C PRO A 622 -1.95 -11.87 -9.08
N ILE A 623 -1.70 -13.17 -9.20
CA ILE A 623 -0.59 -13.85 -8.51
C ILE A 623 0.18 -14.76 -9.47
N SER A 624 1.40 -15.10 -9.08
CA SER A 624 2.23 -16.10 -9.76
C SER A 624 2.93 -17.02 -8.77
N HIS A 625 3.81 -17.90 -9.26
CA HIS A 625 4.63 -18.78 -8.41
C HIS A 625 5.46 -17.99 -7.39
N TYR A 626 5.91 -16.79 -7.78
CA TYR A 626 6.65 -15.88 -6.90
C TYR A 626 5.82 -15.32 -5.76
N ASN A 627 4.52 -15.07 -5.95
CA ASN A 627 3.64 -14.65 -4.86
C ASN A 627 3.41 -15.79 -3.86
N VAL A 628 3.23 -17.03 -4.35
CA VAL A 628 3.09 -18.21 -3.47
C VAL A 628 4.37 -18.43 -2.65
N LEU A 629 5.54 -18.34 -3.29
CA LEU A 629 6.83 -18.40 -2.59
C LEU A 629 7.00 -17.27 -1.58
N SER A 630 6.76 -16.01 -1.99
CA SER A 630 6.83 -14.85 -1.09
C SER A 630 5.92 -15.03 0.12
N THR A 631 4.77 -15.67 -0.05
CA THR A 631 3.82 -15.93 1.02
C THR A 631 4.40 -16.94 2.01
N LEU A 632 4.97 -18.05 1.54
CA LEU A 632 5.65 -19.04 2.38
C LEU A 632 6.84 -18.44 3.13
N GLU A 633 7.63 -17.59 2.47
CA GLU A 633 8.78 -16.90 3.09
C GLU A 633 8.31 -15.95 4.20
N GLU A 634 7.24 -15.20 3.96
CA GLU A 634 6.68 -14.25 4.91
C GLU A 634 6.07 -14.94 6.15
N MET A 635 5.41 -16.09 5.99
CA MET A 635 4.88 -16.91 7.10
C MET A 635 5.93 -17.27 8.15
N TYR A 636 7.18 -17.44 7.73
CA TYR A 636 8.28 -17.92 8.58
C TYR A 636 9.38 -16.87 8.77
N GLY A 637 9.12 -15.61 8.39
CA GLY A 637 10.08 -14.50 8.53
C GLY A 637 11.38 -14.71 7.74
N LEU A 638 11.32 -15.43 6.63
CA LEU A 638 12.47 -15.73 5.78
C LEU A 638 12.74 -14.56 4.82
N PRO A 639 14.01 -14.30 4.44
CA PRO A 639 14.33 -13.33 3.39
C PRO A 639 13.73 -13.77 2.05
N LYS A 640 13.08 -12.87 1.30
CA LYS A 640 12.45 -13.23 0.03
C LYS A 640 13.48 -13.54 -1.07
N LEU A 641 13.32 -14.65 -1.77
CA LEU A 641 14.25 -15.13 -2.79
C LEU A 641 13.97 -14.56 -4.18
N GLY A 642 15.02 -14.11 -4.87
CA GLY A 642 14.96 -13.74 -6.28
C GLY A 642 13.79 -12.81 -6.63
N LEU A 643 12.96 -13.23 -7.59
CA LEU A 643 11.78 -12.49 -8.04
C LEU A 643 10.62 -12.50 -7.03
N ALA A 644 10.60 -13.42 -6.05
CA ALA A 644 9.65 -13.37 -4.94
C ALA A 644 9.83 -12.12 -4.07
N ALA A 645 11.02 -11.52 -4.04
CA ALA A 645 11.24 -10.23 -3.36
C ALA A 645 10.43 -9.06 -3.96
N ARG A 646 9.99 -9.19 -5.21
CA ARG A 646 9.18 -8.20 -5.93
C ARG A 646 7.71 -8.59 -6.01
N ALA A 647 7.37 -9.80 -5.60
CA ALA A 647 6.00 -10.30 -5.56
C ALA A 647 5.43 -10.07 -4.14
N PRO A 648 4.34 -9.31 -3.98
CA PRO A 648 3.67 -9.17 -2.70
C PRO A 648 3.20 -10.54 -2.17
N ALA A 649 3.27 -10.75 -0.86
CA ALA A 649 2.64 -11.92 -0.26
C ALA A 649 1.11 -11.80 -0.35
N ILE A 650 0.46 -12.94 -0.50
CA ILE A 650 -1.00 -13.07 -0.49
C ILE A 650 -1.46 -12.85 0.95
N THR A 651 -2.28 -11.83 1.19
CA THR A 651 -2.60 -11.37 2.56
C THR A 651 -4.11 -11.26 2.83
N ASP A 652 -4.94 -11.19 1.80
CA ASP A 652 -6.39 -10.99 1.91
C ASP A 652 -7.18 -12.30 2.11
N ILE A 653 -6.55 -13.45 1.87
CA ILE A 653 -7.15 -14.78 2.03
C ILE A 653 -7.19 -15.29 3.47
N TRP A 654 -6.60 -14.58 4.43
CA TRP A 654 -6.46 -15.08 5.81
C TRP A 654 -7.55 -14.56 6.74
N GLY A 655 -8.15 -15.47 7.52
CA GLY A 655 -9.09 -15.23 8.61
C GLY A 655 -8.37 -14.96 9.91
N GLY A 656 -8.12 -13.67 10.17
CA GLY A 656 -7.66 -13.09 11.42
C GLY A 656 -8.28 -11.72 11.61
#